data_AF-A0A8T0ELD2-F1
#
_entry.id   AF-A0A8T0ELD2-F1
#
_cell.length_a   1.000
_cell.length_b   1.000
_cell.length_c   1.000
_cell.angle_alpha   90.00
_cell.angle_beta   90.00
_cell.angle_gamma   90.00
#
_symmetry.space_group_name_H-M   'P 1'
#
loop_
_entity.id
_entity.type
_entity.pdbx_description
1 polymer ?
#
loop_
_entity_poly.entity_id
_entity_poly.type
_entity_poly.pdbx_seq_one_letter_code
_entity_poly.pdbx_strand_id
1 'polypeptide(L)'
;MVQSEVASSSSKLLAMAECPPPEVNISVLNLSTPEDHLQQASNEQVERLKFIAYGIISSVIIALGILGNTINLVVLTRPNLKGVTFVYLTWLAISDLMSLVVSLSSMFRLHGMQPRTYLAAVYYSHVEMPLVNAFMASSVFLVVALTVDRYFSVCLPTRFKEVHNSQRARRSIAAAYICAFLLYIPVCFQKKPIPVTTGNRTEYIACDNLAVVGHTAFKIYLMVKEVLVRLGPVVLLAILNTTIIVTFRKTLKKRRDMLGMSSSGPVPSHKKYREEQRLIILLAGIVILFFISMTPAAVLTILNSDDKEFHFGFQLFRAFANTLELANYAMNFYVYCMCSSEIRRTFVALVTCTKPTPNNKEDRSVDSLGRLSQLNDETAFESEFFEGNAGPRLINWSDQRDESKPRPWQNGVRSLREGIAHIYDTKEFADVQFTVGARTFKAHRLILAARSPEFLKMLLKKQPGPSEERVDDVTEEGFEILLRYIYTDQVDELDREKLLEAYRAASLFKQKGLLKVCEERIVEWEITCENVCDLLNKLADIESMRQRCLLFLRNNALSVLTADNLTQASANTFWLMFESGFFKHAPAMTRLKNALRWAAEQLPPQNDYSMARDLLLKGKPILGRCGIERLNSVELATLIAQYKGLLTPEECTSFFVNANNPGAMPLPTWCKPDE
;
A
#
# COMPACT_ATOMS: atom_id res chain seq x y z
N MET A 1 -16.24 24.32 21.35
CA MET A 1 -17.04 24.06 22.58
C MET A 1 -16.22 24.27 23.85
N VAL A 2 -14.90 23.95 23.87
CA VAL A 2 -13.95 24.36 24.94
C VAL A 2 -14.16 25.81 25.38
N GLN A 3 -14.33 26.73 24.43
CA GLN A 3 -14.60 28.14 24.73
C GLN A 3 -16.09 28.47 24.84
N SER A 4 -16.99 27.82 24.08
CA SER A 4 -18.43 28.14 24.15
C SER A 4 -19.08 27.71 25.46
N GLU A 5 -18.54 26.72 26.16
CA GLU A 5 -19.07 26.22 27.44
C GLU A 5 -18.33 26.74 28.66
N VAL A 6 -17.03 27.04 28.53
CA VAL A 6 -16.34 27.86 29.54
C VAL A 6 -16.95 29.26 29.57
N ALA A 7 -17.29 29.80 28.39
CA ALA A 7 -18.12 30.98 28.31
C ALA A 7 -19.56 30.67 28.77
N SER A 8 -20.31 29.68 28.26
CA SER A 8 -21.73 29.46 28.63
C SER A 8 -21.97 29.14 30.11
N SER A 9 -21.16 28.33 30.79
CA SER A 9 -21.40 28.01 32.21
C SER A 9 -20.82 29.07 33.15
N SER A 10 -19.68 29.72 32.82
CA SER A 10 -19.25 30.90 33.57
C SER A 10 -20.08 32.13 33.24
N SER A 11 -20.64 32.26 32.04
CA SER A 11 -21.59 33.30 31.66
C SER A 11 -23.01 32.96 32.06
N LYS A 12 -23.38 31.72 32.40
CA LYS A 12 -24.66 31.44 33.07
C LYS A 12 -24.57 31.89 34.52
N LEU A 13 -23.47 31.61 35.23
CA LEU A 13 -23.24 32.10 36.60
C LEU A 13 -22.91 33.60 36.68
N LEU A 14 -22.09 34.13 35.76
CA LEU A 14 -21.85 35.58 35.61
C LEU A 14 -23.03 36.30 34.97
N ALA A 15 -23.84 35.74 34.05
CA ALA A 15 -25.08 36.41 33.62
C ALA A 15 -26.16 36.35 34.69
N MET A 16 -26.17 35.35 35.56
CA MET A 16 -26.99 35.38 36.79
C MET A 16 -26.51 36.46 37.79
N ALA A 17 -25.27 36.94 37.66
CA ALA A 17 -24.70 38.01 38.50
C ALA A 17 -24.55 39.39 37.81
N GLU A 18 -24.50 39.47 36.47
CA GLU A 18 -24.14 40.66 35.67
C GLU A 18 -25.09 40.94 34.48
N CYS A 19 -26.01 40.03 34.11
CA CYS A 19 -27.14 40.40 33.24
C CYS A 19 -28.34 40.78 34.10
N PRO A 20 -28.91 41.98 33.96
CA PRO A 20 -30.13 42.31 34.67
C PRO A 20 -31.24 41.35 34.22
N PRO A 21 -31.98 40.72 35.15
CA PRO A 21 -33.18 39.97 34.77
C PRO A 21 -34.18 40.93 34.11
N PRO A 22 -35.06 40.45 33.21
CA PRO A 22 -36.21 41.22 32.79
C PRO A 22 -37.01 41.59 34.05
N GLU A 23 -37.32 42.87 34.21
CA GLU A 23 -37.99 43.50 35.36
C GLU A 23 -38.82 42.55 36.23
N VAL A 24 -38.26 42.10 37.36
CA VAL A 24 -39.04 41.56 38.47
C VAL A 24 -38.63 42.31 39.73
N ASN A 25 -39.58 43.12 40.20
CA ASN A 25 -39.51 43.85 41.47
C ASN A 25 -39.50 42.82 42.61
N ILE A 26 -38.38 42.64 43.31
CA ILE A 26 -38.33 41.75 44.49
C ILE A 26 -37.65 42.47 45.65
N SER A 27 -38.47 43.12 46.47
CA SER A 27 -38.20 43.36 47.88
C SER A 27 -38.53 42.08 48.67
N VAL A 28 -37.57 41.19 48.87
CA VAL A 28 -37.70 40.06 49.81
C VAL A 28 -36.37 39.87 50.56
N LEU A 29 -36.45 39.81 51.88
CA LEU A 29 -35.35 39.71 52.83
C LEU A 29 -34.44 38.49 52.58
N ASN A 30 -33.13 38.72 52.67
CA ASN A 30 -32.06 37.70 52.73
C ASN A 30 -32.21 36.79 53.96
N LEU A 31 -32.54 35.52 53.73
CA LEU A 31 -32.27 34.40 54.63
C LEU A 31 -31.62 33.31 53.76
N SER A 32 -30.29 33.23 53.78
CA SER A 32 -29.52 32.20 53.06
C SER A 32 -29.75 30.83 53.71
N THR A 33 -30.18 29.86 52.93
CA THR A 33 -30.46 28.49 53.35
C THR A 33 -29.18 27.62 53.36
N PRO A 34 -29.16 26.46 54.05
CA PRO A 34 -28.02 25.53 54.00
C PRO A 34 -27.71 25.01 52.58
N GLU A 35 -28.74 24.95 51.73
CA GLU A 35 -28.61 24.61 50.31
C GLU A 35 -27.83 25.69 49.54
N ASP A 36 -28.03 26.97 49.87
CA ASP A 36 -27.27 28.08 49.28
C ASP A 36 -25.79 27.99 49.62
N HIS A 37 -25.43 27.58 50.84
CA HIS A 37 -24.03 27.39 51.26
C HIS A 37 -23.35 26.21 50.55
N LEU A 38 -24.06 25.09 50.36
CA LEU A 38 -23.57 23.93 49.59
C LEU A 38 -23.39 24.27 48.10
N GLN A 39 -24.32 25.03 47.54
CA GLN A 39 -24.25 25.51 46.15
C GLN A 39 -23.09 26.48 45.97
N GLN A 40 -22.85 27.39 46.93
CA GLN A 40 -21.77 28.36 46.92
C GLN A 40 -20.38 27.70 47.04
N ALA A 41 -20.24 26.68 47.91
CA ALA A 41 -19.01 25.88 48.03
C ALA A 41 -18.72 25.05 46.76
N SER A 42 -19.75 24.45 46.15
CA SER A 42 -19.64 23.74 44.87
C SER A 42 -19.22 24.69 43.74
N ASN A 43 -19.77 25.91 43.69
CA ASN A 43 -19.39 26.93 42.71
C ASN A 43 -17.93 27.36 42.84
N GLU A 44 -17.42 27.55 44.07
CA GLU A 44 -16.02 27.89 44.30
C GLU A 44 -15.07 26.77 43.82
N GLN A 45 -15.44 25.51 44.06
CA GLN A 45 -14.67 24.36 43.54
C GLN A 45 -14.66 24.30 42.02
N VAL A 46 -15.80 24.59 41.38
CA VAL A 46 -15.91 24.65 39.91
C VAL A 46 -15.08 25.80 39.32
N GLU A 47 -15.06 26.97 39.96
CA GLU A 47 -14.23 28.10 39.53
C GLU A 47 -12.73 27.78 39.65
N ARG A 48 -12.29 27.21 40.78
CA ARG A 48 -10.91 26.75 40.95
C ARG A 48 -10.52 25.72 39.89
N LEU A 49 -11.40 24.75 39.61
CA LEU A 49 -11.20 23.77 38.55
C LEU A 49 -11.03 24.43 37.18
N LYS A 50 -11.90 25.38 36.82
CA LYS A 50 -11.83 26.12 35.55
C LYS A 50 -10.54 26.93 35.46
N PHE A 51 -10.12 27.60 36.54
CA PHE A 51 -8.86 28.33 36.57
C PHE A 51 -7.65 27.42 36.36
N ILE A 52 -7.60 26.27 37.04
CA ILE A 52 -6.51 25.30 36.86
C ILE A 52 -6.51 24.73 35.44
N ALA A 53 -7.65 24.24 34.95
CA ALA A 53 -7.74 23.57 33.65
C ALA A 53 -7.53 24.52 32.46
N TYR A 54 -8.20 25.66 32.45
CA TYR A 54 -8.21 26.59 31.31
C TYR A 54 -7.24 27.76 31.49
N GLY A 55 -6.99 28.20 32.73
CA GLY A 55 -6.04 29.28 33.02
C GLY A 55 -4.59 28.79 33.01
N ILE A 56 -4.29 27.68 33.69
CA ILE A 56 -2.91 27.17 33.80
C ILE A 56 -2.61 26.10 32.74
N ILE A 57 -3.33 24.97 32.78
CA ILE A 57 -2.97 23.79 31.96
C ILE A 57 -3.11 24.11 30.46
N SER A 58 -4.24 24.69 30.04
CA SER A 58 -4.46 25.06 28.64
C SER A 58 -3.46 26.10 28.14
N SER A 59 -3.02 27.04 28.99
CA SER A 59 -1.99 28.04 28.62
C SER A 59 -0.63 27.40 28.35
N VAL A 60 -0.23 26.43 29.18
CA VAL A 60 1.00 25.64 28.96
C VAL A 60 0.90 24.85 27.66
N ILE A 61 -0.24 24.21 27.41
CA ILE A 61 -0.49 23.46 26.16
C ILE A 61 -0.40 24.39 24.94
N ILE A 62 -1.01 25.58 25.01
CA ILE A 62 -0.98 26.55 23.91
C ILE A 62 0.46 27.02 23.65
N ALA A 63 1.22 27.36 24.68
CA ALA A 63 2.60 27.80 24.53
C ALA A 63 3.49 26.72 23.89
N LEU A 64 3.42 25.48 24.40
CA LEU A 64 4.15 24.34 23.86
C LEU A 64 3.70 24.00 22.43
N GLY A 65 2.40 24.08 22.17
CA GLY A 65 1.82 23.80 20.87
C GLY A 65 2.21 24.82 19.79
N ILE A 66 2.26 26.11 20.12
CA ILE A 66 2.74 27.16 19.21
C ILE A 66 4.20 26.91 18.87
N LEU A 67 5.04 26.64 19.88
CA LEU A 67 6.46 26.32 19.69
C LEU A 67 6.62 25.08 18.79
N GLY A 68 5.95 23.98 19.13
CA GLY A 68 6.03 22.72 18.40
C GLY A 68 5.57 22.84 16.95
N ASN A 69 4.40 23.44 16.70
CA ASN A 69 3.88 23.59 15.34
C ASN A 69 4.69 24.56 14.48
N THR A 70 5.31 25.58 15.10
CA THR A 70 6.25 26.48 14.40
C THR A 70 7.49 25.71 13.94
N ILE A 71 8.10 24.91 14.84
CA ILE A 71 9.24 24.06 14.47
C ILE A 71 8.84 23.07 13.38
N ASN A 72 7.65 22.47 13.50
CA ASN A 72 7.14 21.52 12.52
C ASN A 72 7.00 22.15 11.13
N LEU A 73 6.46 23.37 11.04
CA LEU A 73 6.33 24.10 9.78
C LEU A 73 7.69 24.38 9.14
N VAL A 74 8.69 24.77 9.95
CA VAL A 74 10.07 25.01 9.48
C VAL A 74 10.74 23.73 8.98
N VAL A 75 10.51 22.60 9.64
CA VAL A 75 11.08 21.31 9.23
C VAL A 75 10.41 20.79 7.96
N LEU A 76 9.08 20.83 7.89
CA LEU A 76 8.28 20.29 6.78
C LEU A 76 8.44 21.07 5.47
N THR A 77 8.80 22.35 5.53
CA THR A 77 9.04 23.19 4.34
C THR A 77 10.42 22.97 3.71
N ARG A 78 11.26 22.08 4.27
CA ARG A 78 12.59 21.80 3.72
C ARG A 78 12.53 20.98 2.41
N PRO A 79 13.45 21.23 1.46
CA PRO A 79 13.41 20.62 0.12
C PRO A 79 13.58 19.09 0.12
N ASN A 80 14.04 18.51 1.23
CA ASN A 80 14.24 17.07 1.39
C ASN A 80 12.93 16.30 1.71
N LEU A 81 11.84 17.00 2.06
CA LEU A 81 10.56 16.40 2.48
C LEU A 81 9.46 16.66 1.43
N LYS A 82 9.66 16.15 0.20
CA LYS A 82 8.70 16.30 -0.90
C LYS A 82 7.77 15.09 -0.99
N GLY A 83 6.45 15.33 -1.03
CA GLY A 83 5.44 14.28 -1.23
C GLY A 83 4.04 14.73 -0.82
N VAL A 84 3.00 14.03 -1.32
CA VAL A 84 1.59 14.38 -1.07
C VAL A 84 1.25 14.39 0.43
N THR A 85 1.73 13.41 1.20
CA THR A 85 1.50 13.38 2.66
C THR A 85 2.18 14.53 3.38
N PHE A 86 3.37 14.97 2.95
CA PHE A 86 4.03 16.14 3.55
C PHE A 86 3.27 17.44 3.28
N VAL A 87 2.59 17.56 2.13
CA VAL A 87 1.68 18.68 1.86
C VAL A 87 0.53 18.70 2.87
N TYR A 88 -0.15 17.57 3.11
CA TYR A 88 -1.19 17.49 4.14
C TYR A 88 -0.66 17.83 5.54
N LEU A 89 0.50 17.30 5.92
CA LEU A 89 1.12 17.58 7.23
C LEU A 89 1.49 19.06 7.40
N THR A 90 1.90 19.73 6.32
CA THR A 90 2.20 21.17 6.34
C THR A 90 0.94 21.98 6.60
N TRP A 91 -0.15 21.71 5.88
CA TRP A 91 -1.43 22.40 6.09
C TRP A 91 -2.07 22.06 7.43
N LEU A 92 -1.87 20.84 7.93
CA LEU A 92 -2.28 20.45 9.27
C LEU A 92 -1.55 21.29 10.34
N ALA A 93 -0.22 21.44 10.23
CA ALA A 93 0.57 22.28 11.13
C ALA A 93 0.13 23.76 11.09
N ILE A 94 -0.22 24.29 9.91
CA ILE A 94 -0.78 25.64 9.76
C ILE A 94 -2.12 25.75 10.48
N SER A 95 -3.02 24.78 10.28
CA SER A 95 -4.35 24.77 10.90
C SER A 95 -4.26 24.69 12.43
N ASP A 96 -3.37 23.85 12.95
CA ASP A 96 -3.13 23.71 14.39
C ASP A 96 -2.53 25.00 14.98
N LEU A 97 -1.54 25.60 14.30
CA LEU A 97 -0.95 26.87 14.72
C LEU A 97 -2.01 27.98 14.77
N MET A 98 -2.84 28.12 13.73
CA MET A 98 -3.91 29.12 13.69
C MET A 98 -4.94 28.87 14.81
N SER A 99 -5.31 27.61 15.06
CA SER A 99 -6.22 27.26 16.16
C SER A 99 -5.67 27.70 17.51
N LEU A 100 -4.39 27.46 17.78
CA LEU A 100 -3.73 27.83 19.04
C LEU A 100 -3.52 29.34 19.17
N VAL A 101 -3.14 30.02 18.08
CA VAL A 101 -2.94 31.48 18.06
C VAL A 101 -4.27 32.20 18.31
N VAL A 102 -5.35 31.81 17.64
CA VAL A 102 -6.67 32.42 17.91
C VAL A 102 -7.16 32.03 19.31
N SER A 103 -6.78 30.86 19.84
CA SER A 103 -7.10 30.47 21.22
C SER A 103 -6.42 31.32 22.31
N LEU A 104 -5.30 32.00 22.01
CA LEU A 104 -4.68 32.96 22.94
C LEU A 104 -5.64 34.10 23.31
N SER A 105 -6.46 34.56 22.36
CA SER A 105 -7.48 35.59 22.60
C SER A 105 -8.41 35.21 23.76
N SER A 106 -8.76 33.93 23.86
CA SER A 106 -9.62 33.44 24.94
C SER A 106 -8.91 33.26 26.27
N MET A 107 -7.61 32.97 26.25
CA MET A 107 -6.78 32.94 27.46
C MET A 107 -6.75 34.33 28.13
N PHE A 108 -6.58 35.40 27.35
CA PHE A 108 -6.61 36.77 27.86
C PHE A 108 -7.95 37.13 28.50
N ARG A 109 -9.06 36.66 27.90
CA ARG A 109 -10.39 36.85 28.48
C ARG A 109 -10.59 36.10 29.80
N LEU A 110 -10.11 34.86 29.90
CA LEU A 110 -10.16 34.05 31.12
C LEU A 110 -9.36 34.67 32.28
N HIS A 111 -8.30 35.44 31.99
CA HIS A 111 -7.53 36.20 32.98
C HIS A 111 -8.11 37.58 33.28
N GLY A 112 -9.30 37.91 32.78
CA GLY A 112 -9.97 39.18 33.05
C GLY A 112 -9.38 40.37 32.29
N MET A 113 -8.48 40.16 31.33
CA MET A 113 -7.83 41.23 30.55
C MET A 113 -8.66 41.67 29.34
N GLN A 114 -9.97 41.46 29.36
CA GLN A 114 -10.84 41.72 28.21
C GLN A 114 -11.17 43.23 28.11
N PRO A 115 -10.89 43.90 26.98
CA PRO A 115 -11.39 45.25 26.76
C PRO A 115 -12.93 45.23 26.68
N ARG A 116 -13.60 46.08 27.48
CA ARG A 116 -15.07 46.19 27.55
C ARG A 116 -15.65 47.18 26.53
N THR A 117 -15.02 47.28 25.36
CA THR A 117 -15.46 48.16 24.25
C THR A 117 -16.46 47.45 23.34
N TYR A 118 -17.26 48.21 22.59
CA TYR A 118 -18.21 47.65 21.63
C TYR A 118 -17.54 46.75 20.58
N LEU A 119 -16.43 47.19 19.99
CA LEU A 119 -15.69 46.42 18.98
C LEU A 119 -15.16 45.08 19.53
N ALA A 120 -14.66 45.09 20.76
CA ALA A 120 -14.23 43.88 21.43
C ALA A 120 -15.42 42.93 21.66
N ALA A 121 -16.55 43.43 22.14
CA ALA A 121 -17.76 42.63 22.35
C ALA A 121 -18.32 42.04 21.04
N VAL A 122 -18.21 42.76 19.91
CA VAL A 122 -18.56 42.24 18.57
C VAL A 122 -17.62 41.11 18.16
N TYR A 123 -16.31 41.29 18.33
CA TYR A 123 -15.32 40.25 18.02
C TYR A 123 -15.55 38.98 18.84
N TYR A 124 -15.78 39.11 20.15
CA TYR A 124 -16.02 37.98 21.05
C TYR A 124 -17.37 37.29 20.82
N SER A 125 -18.38 38.05 20.39
CA SER A 125 -19.71 37.51 20.07
C SER A 125 -19.75 36.76 18.74
N HIS A 126 -19.17 37.34 17.69
CA HIS A 126 -19.42 36.92 16.31
C HIS A 126 -18.22 36.27 15.60
N VAL A 127 -16.98 36.52 16.05
CA VAL A 127 -15.78 36.16 15.28
C VAL A 127 -14.94 35.11 15.97
N GLU A 128 -14.53 35.36 17.22
CA GLU A 128 -13.53 34.53 17.88
C GLU A 128 -13.96 33.06 18.02
N MET A 129 -15.16 32.81 18.55
CA MET A 129 -15.70 31.46 18.74
C MET A 129 -15.80 30.66 17.44
N PRO A 130 -16.50 31.13 16.39
CA PRO A 130 -16.58 30.39 15.14
C PRO A 130 -15.21 30.22 14.49
N LEU A 131 -14.32 31.22 14.58
CA LEU A 131 -12.99 31.17 13.97
C LEU A 131 -12.10 30.09 14.60
N VAL A 132 -11.99 30.05 15.93
CA VAL A 132 -11.21 29.00 16.63
C VAL A 132 -11.74 27.62 16.27
N ASN A 133 -13.06 27.42 16.36
CA ASN A 133 -13.63 26.10 16.13
C ASN A 133 -13.57 25.69 14.64
N ALA A 134 -13.61 26.64 13.69
CA ALA A 134 -13.45 26.35 12.27
C ALA A 134 -12.03 25.87 11.94
N PHE A 135 -10.99 26.47 12.54
CA PHE A 135 -9.62 25.97 12.38
C PHE A 135 -9.42 24.60 13.05
N MET A 136 -9.97 24.40 14.25
CA MET A 136 -9.96 23.09 14.91
C MET A 136 -10.63 22.01 14.05
N ALA A 137 -11.81 22.29 13.48
CA ALA A 137 -12.50 21.38 12.59
C ALA A 137 -11.76 21.15 11.26
N SER A 138 -11.09 22.18 10.74
CA SER A 138 -10.23 22.06 9.55
C SER A 138 -9.11 21.06 9.80
N SER A 139 -8.44 21.12 10.96
CA SER A 139 -7.41 20.14 11.34
C SER A 139 -7.96 18.71 11.39
N VAL A 140 -9.16 18.50 11.97
CA VAL A 140 -9.83 17.20 12.01
C VAL A 140 -10.10 16.67 10.60
N PHE A 141 -10.67 17.51 9.72
CA PHE A 141 -10.98 17.12 8.34
C PHE A 141 -9.71 16.86 7.51
N LEU A 142 -8.61 17.56 7.79
CA LEU A 142 -7.31 17.30 7.15
C LEU A 142 -6.74 15.94 7.55
N VAL A 143 -6.89 15.52 8.81
CA VAL A 143 -6.51 14.16 9.25
C VAL A 143 -7.34 13.10 8.52
N VAL A 144 -8.66 13.29 8.40
CA VAL A 144 -9.54 12.41 7.63
C VAL A 144 -9.11 12.34 6.16
N ALA A 145 -8.89 13.49 5.52
CA ALA A 145 -8.46 13.57 4.13
C ALA A 145 -7.11 12.87 3.89
N LEU A 146 -6.15 13.05 4.80
CA LEU A 146 -4.87 12.35 4.79
C LEU A 146 -5.08 10.82 4.91
N THR A 147 -5.92 10.35 5.83
CA THR A 147 -6.20 8.91 5.97
C THR A 147 -6.87 8.33 4.72
N VAL A 148 -7.78 9.07 4.07
CA VAL A 148 -8.40 8.65 2.81
C VAL A 148 -7.37 8.56 1.68
N ASP A 149 -6.49 9.55 1.55
CA ASP A 149 -5.39 9.51 0.56
C ASP A 149 -4.48 8.29 0.78
N ARG A 150 -4.16 7.99 2.04
CA ARG A 150 -3.37 6.81 2.43
C ARG A 150 -4.11 5.51 2.16
N TYR A 151 -5.42 5.47 2.41
CA TYR A 151 -6.26 4.32 2.10
C TYR A 151 -6.17 3.96 0.61
N PHE A 152 -6.36 4.92 -0.29
CA PHE A 152 -6.23 4.65 -1.72
C PHE A 152 -4.82 4.23 -2.12
N SER A 153 -3.80 4.85 -1.51
CA SER A 153 -2.39 4.53 -1.81
C SER A 153 -1.99 3.11 -1.39
N VAL A 154 -2.52 2.61 -0.26
CA VAL A 154 -2.17 1.29 0.31
C VAL A 154 -3.10 0.19 -0.18
N CYS A 155 -4.41 0.46 -0.27
CA CYS A 155 -5.41 -0.56 -0.60
C CYS A 155 -5.63 -0.72 -2.12
N LEU A 156 -5.32 0.31 -2.94
CA LEU A 156 -5.48 0.27 -4.40
C LEU A 156 -4.18 0.68 -5.14
N PRO A 157 -3.08 -0.08 -5.01
CA PRO A 157 -1.79 0.28 -5.61
C PRO A 157 -1.81 0.31 -7.15
N THR A 158 -2.73 -0.40 -7.80
CA THR A 158 -2.86 -0.45 -9.27
C THR A 158 -3.43 0.84 -9.87
N ARG A 159 -4.13 1.68 -9.09
CA ARG A 159 -4.64 3.00 -9.50
C ARG A 159 -3.79 4.17 -9.00
N PHE A 160 -2.62 3.90 -8.42
CA PHE A 160 -1.77 4.90 -7.78
C PHE A 160 -1.39 6.08 -8.71
N LYS A 161 -1.10 5.81 -9.99
CA LYS A 161 -0.77 6.85 -10.98
C LYS A 161 -1.96 7.73 -11.38
N GLU A 162 -3.20 7.25 -11.25
CA GLU A 162 -4.42 8.02 -11.50
C GLU A 162 -4.89 8.81 -10.26
N VAL A 163 -4.51 8.34 -9.06
CA VAL A 163 -5.01 8.87 -7.77
C VAL A 163 -4.03 9.85 -7.11
N HIS A 164 -2.72 9.65 -7.24
CA HIS A 164 -1.70 10.41 -6.51
C HIS A 164 -1.22 11.66 -7.26
N ASN A 165 -2.14 12.60 -7.49
CA ASN A 165 -1.85 13.91 -8.08
C ASN A 165 -1.81 15.00 -6.99
N SER A 166 -0.72 15.77 -6.90
CA SER A 166 -0.57 16.90 -5.98
C SER A 166 -1.68 17.95 -6.13
N GLN A 167 -2.25 18.12 -7.33
CA GLN A 167 -3.39 19.01 -7.55
C GLN A 167 -4.66 18.51 -6.87
N ARG A 168 -4.91 17.19 -6.86
CA ARG A 168 -6.07 16.59 -6.17
C ARG A 168 -5.93 16.75 -4.65
N ALA A 169 -4.73 16.57 -4.12
CA ALA A 169 -4.45 16.80 -2.71
C ALA A 169 -4.75 18.25 -2.29
N ARG A 170 -4.31 19.25 -3.09
CA ARG A 170 -4.64 20.66 -2.83
C ARG A 170 -6.14 20.93 -2.88
N ARG A 171 -6.88 20.34 -3.83
CA ARG A 171 -8.35 20.47 -3.89
C ARG A 171 -9.03 19.86 -2.67
N SER A 172 -8.56 18.71 -2.21
CA SER A 172 -9.07 18.05 -0.99
C SER A 172 -8.84 18.90 0.26
N ILE A 173 -7.64 19.49 0.39
CA ILE A 173 -7.30 20.42 1.48
C ILE A 173 -8.21 21.66 1.43
N ALA A 174 -8.37 22.28 0.26
CA ALA A 174 -9.26 23.43 0.11
C ALA A 174 -10.71 23.09 0.48
N ALA A 175 -11.20 21.92 0.06
CA ALA A 175 -12.53 21.43 0.42
C ALA A 175 -12.68 21.24 1.93
N ALA A 176 -11.67 20.71 2.63
CA ALA A 176 -11.68 20.55 4.08
C ALA A 176 -11.86 21.89 4.80
N TYR A 177 -11.10 22.93 4.40
CA TYR A 177 -11.26 24.29 4.94
C TYR A 177 -12.64 24.88 4.63
N ILE A 178 -13.09 24.81 3.36
CA ILE A 178 -14.39 25.37 2.96
C ILE A 178 -15.51 24.72 3.76
N CYS A 179 -15.53 23.38 3.85
CA CYS A 179 -16.53 22.65 4.62
C CYS A 179 -16.51 23.02 6.10
N ALA A 180 -15.33 23.12 6.71
CA ALA A 180 -15.21 23.52 8.12
C ALA A 180 -15.72 24.93 8.37
N PHE A 181 -15.30 25.92 7.57
CA PHE A 181 -15.74 27.30 7.76
C PHE A 181 -17.24 27.46 7.52
N LEU A 182 -17.78 26.89 6.44
CA LEU A 182 -19.22 26.90 6.16
C LEU A 182 -20.03 26.30 7.31
N LEU A 183 -19.55 25.19 7.88
CA LEU A 183 -20.20 24.52 8.99
C LEU A 183 -20.30 25.42 10.24
N TYR A 184 -19.35 26.33 10.47
CA TYR A 184 -19.33 27.22 11.64
C TYR A 184 -19.93 28.61 11.41
N ILE A 185 -20.34 28.97 10.19
CA ILE A 185 -21.01 30.26 9.92
C ILE A 185 -22.24 30.49 10.82
N PRO A 186 -23.16 29.52 11.05
CA PRO A 186 -24.33 29.76 11.90
C PRO A 186 -23.97 30.08 13.36
N VAL A 187 -22.81 29.62 13.85
CA VAL A 187 -22.32 29.90 15.21
C VAL A 187 -22.02 31.38 15.41
N CYS A 188 -21.73 32.14 14.35
CA CYS A 188 -21.55 33.59 14.42
C CYS A 188 -22.76 34.30 15.03
N PHE A 189 -23.97 33.74 14.92
CA PHE A 189 -25.21 34.35 15.44
C PHE A 189 -25.59 33.86 16.84
N GLN A 190 -24.78 32.97 17.43
CA GLN A 190 -25.05 32.38 18.74
C GLN A 190 -25.01 33.42 19.87
N LYS A 191 -24.13 34.42 19.76
CA LYS A 191 -23.97 35.48 20.77
C LYS A 191 -24.26 36.86 20.18
N LYS A 192 -24.57 37.80 21.06
CA LYS A 192 -24.77 39.21 20.74
C LYS A 192 -24.11 40.11 21.79
N PRO A 193 -23.56 41.27 21.40
CA PRO A 193 -23.08 42.27 22.35
C PRO A 193 -24.27 42.94 23.05
N ILE A 194 -24.24 42.97 24.38
CA ILE A 194 -25.26 43.64 25.21
C ILE A 194 -24.59 44.75 26.01
N PRO A 195 -25.16 45.97 26.04
CA PRO A 195 -24.67 47.05 26.89
C PRO A 195 -25.02 46.77 28.37
N VAL A 196 -24.05 46.91 29.26
CA VAL A 196 -24.19 46.85 30.71
C VAL A 196 -23.71 48.16 31.29
N THR A 197 -24.55 48.78 32.12
CA THR A 197 -24.23 50.06 32.76
C THR A 197 -23.62 49.79 34.12
N THR A 198 -22.31 50.02 34.27
CA THR A 198 -21.59 49.89 35.55
C THR A 198 -21.18 51.29 36.01
N GLY A 199 -21.99 51.89 36.88
CA GLY A 199 -21.83 53.30 37.29
C GLY A 199 -22.14 54.29 36.15
N ASN A 200 -21.27 55.28 35.92
CA ASN A 200 -21.42 56.28 34.84
C ASN A 200 -20.87 55.84 33.47
N ARG A 201 -20.47 54.57 33.31
CA ARG A 201 -19.90 54.06 32.05
C ARG A 201 -20.75 52.93 31.48
N THR A 202 -21.00 52.99 30.17
CA THR A 202 -21.60 51.89 29.41
C THR A 202 -20.49 50.97 28.92
N GLU A 203 -20.54 49.72 29.36
CA GLU A 203 -19.64 48.65 28.97
C GLU A 203 -20.39 47.65 28.09
N TYR A 204 -19.68 46.89 27.24
CA TYR A 204 -20.33 45.88 26.38
C TYR A 204 -19.80 44.49 26.71
N ILE A 205 -20.72 43.54 26.90
CA ILE A 205 -20.42 42.13 27.17
C ILE A 205 -21.06 41.22 26.12
N ALA A 206 -20.45 40.05 25.88
CA ALA A 206 -20.92 39.07 24.90
C ALA A 206 -21.86 38.07 25.58
N CYS A 207 -23.15 38.11 25.25
CA CYS A 207 -24.19 37.27 25.86
C CYS A 207 -24.84 36.35 24.82
N ASP A 208 -25.46 35.25 25.25
CA ASP A 208 -26.15 34.33 24.35
C ASP A 208 -27.39 34.99 23.72
N ASN A 209 -27.58 34.74 22.43
CA ASN A 209 -28.74 35.20 21.69
C ASN A 209 -29.89 34.19 21.85
N LEU A 210 -30.69 34.37 22.89
CA LEU A 210 -31.83 33.49 23.23
C LEU A 210 -32.81 33.25 22.06
N ALA A 211 -32.99 34.23 21.17
CA ALA A 211 -33.86 34.08 19.99
C ALA A 211 -33.33 33.03 19.00
N VAL A 212 -32.01 32.88 18.90
CA VAL A 212 -31.35 31.90 18.02
C VAL A 212 -31.16 30.58 18.76
N VAL A 213 -30.62 30.61 19.98
CA VAL A 213 -30.32 29.42 20.79
C VAL A 213 -31.59 28.66 21.18
N GLY A 214 -32.70 29.38 21.43
CA GLY A 214 -33.99 28.78 21.74
C GLY A 214 -34.66 28.09 20.55
N HIS A 215 -34.30 28.44 19.32
CA HIS A 215 -34.95 27.94 18.12
C HIS A 215 -34.60 26.46 17.85
N THR A 216 -35.63 25.62 17.63
CA THR A 216 -35.47 24.17 17.44
C THR A 216 -34.51 23.83 16.30
N ALA A 217 -34.59 24.54 15.17
CA ALA A 217 -33.69 24.32 14.03
C ALA A 217 -32.21 24.54 14.40
N PHE A 218 -31.92 25.52 15.25
CA PHE A 218 -30.55 25.80 15.70
C PHE A 218 -30.06 24.70 16.66
N LYS A 219 -30.92 24.18 17.54
CA LYS A 219 -30.60 23.02 18.39
C LYS A 219 -30.28 21.77 17.56
N ILE A 220 -31.09 21.48 16.53
CA ILE A 220 -30.83 20.37 15.59
C ILE A 220 -29.50 20.58 14.87
N TYR A 221 -29.25 21.78 14.36
CA TYR A 221 -27.97 22.14 13.73
C TYR A 221 -26.78 21.89 14.67
N LEU A 222 -26.86 22.34 15.94
CA LEU A 222 -25.81 22.11 16.92
C LEU A 222 -25.54 20.61 17.13
N MET A 223 -26.59 19.79 17.27
CA MET A 223 -26.45 18.34 17.41
C MET A 223 -25.76 17.72 16.18
N VAL A 224 -26.25 18.04 14.97
CA VAL A 224 -25.68 17.52 13.71
C VAL A 224 -24.23 17.93 13.54
N LYS A 225 -23.91 19.20 13.81
CA LYS A 225 -22.56 19.76 13.75
C LYS A 225 -21.62 19.01 14.71
N GLU A 226 -22.04 18.78 15.96
CA GLU A 226 -21.21 18.03 16.94
C GLU A 226 -21.01 16.57 16.51
N VAL A 227 -22.04 15.89 15.99
CA VAL A 227 -21.90 14.53 15.44
C VAL A 227 -20.92 14.50 14.27
N LEU A 228 -21.01 15.46 13.34
CA LEU A 228 -20.16 15.52 12.14
C LEU A 228 -18.69 15.86 12.45
N VAL A 229 -18.42 16.69 13.46
CA VAL A 229 -17.05 17.12 13.78
C VAL A 229 -16.37 16.20 14.79
N ARG A 230 -17.13 15.54 15.68
CA ARG A 230 -16.57 14.69 16.73
C ARG A 230 -16.77 13.20 16.46
N LEU A 231 -18.02 12.73 16.42
CA LEU A 231 -18.30 11.29 16.31
C LEU A 231 -17.95 10.73 14.93
N GLY A 232 -18.31 11.45 13.86
CA GLY A 232 -18.10 11.02 12.47
C GLY A 232 -16.62 10.71 12.16
N PRO A 233 -15.68 11.63 12.44
CA PRO A 233 -14.25 11.41 12.20
C PRO A 233 -13.69 10.26 13.02
N VAL A 234 -14.09 10.11 14.29
CA VAL A 234 -13.66 8.99 15.15
C VAL A 234 -14.07 7.65 14.53
N VAL A 235 -15.34 7.49 14.13
CA VAL A 235 -15.83 6.23 13.52
C VAL A 235 -15.17 5.99 12.17
N LEU A 236 -15.10 7.00 11.31
CA LEU A 236 -14.54 6.88 9.96
C LEU A 236 -13.04 6.52 10.01
N LEU A 237 -12.27 7.20 10.86
CA LEU A 237 -10.86 6.88 11.04
C LEU A 237 -10.66 5.47 11.60
N ALA A 238 -11.56 4.97 12.46
CA ALA A 238 -11.43 3.61 13.01
C ALA A 238 -11.51 2.58 11.88
N ILE A 239 -12.52 2.73 11.02
CA ILE A 239 -12.78 1.83 9.90
C ILE A 239 -11.64 1.90 8.87
N LEU A 240 -11.26 3.11 8.46
CA LEU A 240 -10.22 3.31 7.45
C LEU A 240 -8.87 2.78 7.94
N ASN A 241 -8.47 3.10 9.16
CA ASN A 241 -7.16 2.67 9.67
C ASN A 241 -7.10 1.16 9.93
N THR A 242 -8.19 0.56 10.42
CA THR A 242 -8.28 -0.91 10.53
C THR A 242 -8.08 -1.56 9.16
N THR A 243 -8.73 -1.02 8.12
CA THR A 243 -8.62 -1.55 6.75
C THR A 243 -7.21 -1.35 6.17
N ILE A 244 -6.58 -0.20 6.40
CA ILE A 244 -5.20 0.09 5.99
C ILE A 244 -4.24 -0.92 6.64
N ILE A 245 -4.34 -1.13 7.96
CA ILE A 245 -3.45 -2.04 8.70
C ILE A 245 -3.59 -3.48 8.21
N VAL A 246 -4.83 -3.95 8.03
CA VAL A 246 -5.11 -5.32 7.53
C VAL A 246 -4.56 -5.50 6.11
N THR A 247 -4.80 -4.55 5.22
CA THR A 247 -4.36 -4.63 3.82
C THR A 247 -2.84 -4.53 3.71
N PHE A 248 -2.22 -3.68 4.53
CA PHE A 248 -0.78 -3.58 4.63
C PHE A 248 -0.17 -4.90 5.12
N ARG A 249 -0.65 -5.47 6.23
CA ARG A 249 -0.21 -6.78 6.74
C ARG A 249 -0.36 -7.89 5.71
N LYS A 250 -1.48 -7.93 4.97
CA LYS A 250 -1.69 -8.89 3.87
C LYS A 250 -0.67 -8.69 2.75
N THR A 251 -0.39 -7.44 2.37
CA THR A 251 0.60 -7.10 1.33
C THR A 251 2.02 -7.49 1.78
N LEU A 252 2.36 -7.28 3.05
CA LEU A 252 3.63 -7.70 3.62
C LEU A 252 3.78 -9.22 3.67
N LYS A 253 2.72 -9.93 4.08
CA LYS A 253 2.71 -11.39 4.11
C LYS A 253 2.92 -11.94 2.70
N LYS A 254 2.15 -11.47 1.70
CA LYS A 254 2.35 -11.85 0.29
C LYS A 254 3.78 -11.58 -0.18
N ARG A 255 4.36 -10.41 0.12
CA ARG A 255 5.75 -10.08 -0.26
C ARG A 255 6.78 -10.95 0.45
N ARG A 256 6.57 -11.29 1.72
CA ARG A 256 7.44 -12.20 2.49
C ARG A 256 7.34 -13.62 1.97
N ASP A 257 6.14 -14.09 1.65
CA ASP A 257 5.92 -15.42 1.07
C ASP A 257 6.56 -15.50 -0.33
N MET A 258 6.52 -14.42 -1.12
CA MET A 258 7.24 -14.31 -2.40
C MET A 258 8.78 -14.22 -2.26
N LEU A 259 9.31 -13.71 -1.14
CA LEU A 259 10.76 -13.61 -0.88
C LEU A 259 11.33 -14.82 -0.14
N GLY A 260 10.51 -15.57 0.60
CA GLY A 260 10.90 -16.78 1.32
C GLY A 260 11.15 -18.00 0.43
N MET A 261 10.78 -17.92 -0.85
CA MET A 261 10.99 -19.00 -1.85
C MET A 261 12.16 -18.71 -2.81
N SER A 262 12.92 -17.64 -2.63
CA SER A 262 14.06 -17.33 -3.50
C SER A 262 15.23 -16.74 -2.70
N SER A 263 16.17 -17.60 -2.32
CA SER A 263 17.39 -17.25 -1.56
C SER A 263 18.48 -16.56 -2.39
N SER A 264 18.22 -16.05 -3.60
CA SER A 264 19.28 -15.49 -4.46
C SER A 264 18.79 -14.46 -5.48
N GLY A 265 18.10 -13.40 -5.03
CA GLY A 265 17.76 -12.24 -5.86
C GLY A 265 18.17 -10.94 -5.20
N PRO A 266 18.50 -9.88 -5.96
CA PRO A 266 18.82 -8.59 -5.37
C PRO A 266 17.59 -8.08 -4.61
N VAL A 267 17.78 -7.89 -3.30
CA VAL A 267 16.77 -7.44 -2.35
C VAL A 267 16.15 -6.15 -2.88
N PRO A 268 14.80 -6.03 -2.99
CA PRO A 268 14.17 -4.77 -3.37
C PRO A 268 14.66 -3.67 -2.43
N SER A 269 14.93 -2.45 -2.94
CA SER A 269 15.58 -1.40 -2.15
C SER A 269 14.89 -1.28 -0.78
N HIS A 270 15.58 -1.73 0.27
CA HIS A 270 15.06 -1.70 1.64
C HIS A 270 14.68 -0.27 2.05
N LYS A 271 15.23 0.74 1.35
CA LYS A 271 15.05 2.17 1.56
C LYS A 271 13.62 2.63 1.27
N LYS A 272 13.08 2.43 0.05
CA LYS A 272 11.71 2.84 -0.32
C LYS A 272 10.63 2.14 0.54
N TYR A 273 10.85 0.86 0.83
CA TYR A 273 9.96 0.10 1.71
C TYR A 273 10.02 0.57 3.17
N ARG A 274 11.22 0.88 3.70
CA ARG A 274 11.38 1.48 5.04
C ARG A 274 10.73 2.87 5.11
N GLU A 275 10.83 3.68 4.06
CA GLU A 275 10.21 5.00 3.97
C GLU A 275 8.68 4.90 4.00
N GLU A 276 8.08 4.01 3.20
CA GLU A 276 6.63 3.73 3.22
C GLU A 276 6.18 3.18 4.58
N GLN A 277 6.94 2.25 5.18
CA GLN A 277 6.63 1.68 6.50
C GLN A 277 6.75 2.72 7.62
N ARG A 278 7.74 3.62 7.57
CA ARG A 278 7.89 4.74 8.51
C ARG A 278 6.73 5.72 8.41
N LEU A 279 6.29 6.05 7.18
CA LEU A 279 5.12 6.90 6.94
C LEU A 279 3.82 6.25 7.48
N ILE A 280 3.70 4.92 7.41
CA ILE A 280 2.54 4.20 7.99
C ILE A 280 2.58 4.21 9.52
N ILE A 281 3.76 4.02 10.13
CA ILE A 281 3.92 4.12 11.59
C ILE A 281 3.60 5.54 12.08
N LEU A 282 4.07 6.56 11.36
CA LEU A 282 3.73 7.96 11.60
C LEU A 282 2.22 8.19 11.54
N LEU A 283 1.55 7.69 10.50
CA LEU A 283 0.09 7.80 10.35
C LEU A 283 -0.66 7.09 11.49
N ALA A 284 -0.22 5.89 11.87
CA ALA A 284 -0.81 5.15 12.98
C ALA A 284 -0.65 5.92 14.31
N GLY A 285 0.48 6.59 14.54
CA GLY A 285 0.71 7.44 15.70
C GLY A 285 -0.26 8.63 15.78
N ILE A 286 -0.45 9.36 14.67
CA ILE A 286 -1.41 10.48 14.58
C ILE A 286 -2.83 10.00 14.87
N VAL A 287 -3.21 8.85 14.33
CA VAL A 287 -4.54 8.28 14.51
C VAL A 287 -4.78 7.87 15.96
N ILE A 288 -3.82 7.19 16.59
CA ILE A 288 -3.92 6.80 18.00
C ILE A 288 -4.06 8.04 18.89
N LEU A 289 -3.25 9.07 18.63
CA LEU A 289 -3.35 10.35 19.33
C LEU A 289 -4.75 10.97 19.15
N PHE A 290 -5.25 11.02 17.91
CA PHE A 290 -6.57 11.54 17.58
C PHE A 290 -7.68 10.79 18.34
N PHE A 291 -7.63 9.46 18.39
CA PHE A 291 -8.60 8.66 19.16
C PHE A 291 -8.58 8.99 20.64
N ILE A 292 -7.40 8.99 21.25
CA ILE A 292 -7.24 9.25 22.68
C ILE A 292 -7.75 10.66 23.00
N SER A 293 -7.42 11.65 22.16
CA SER A 293 -7.75 13.04 22.41
C SER A 293 -9.17 13.45 22.06
N MET A 294 -9.80 12.83 21.06
CA MET A 294 -11.14 13.22 20.57
C MET A 294 -12.28 12.42 21.20
N THR A 295 -12.02 11.18 21.66
CA THR A 295 -13.08 10.32 22.21
C THR A 295 -13.75 10.94 23.45
N PRO A 296 -13.03 11.52 24.43
CA PRO A 296 -13.68 12.13 25.59
C PRO A 296 -14.61 13.30 25.21
N ALA A 297 -14.22 14.11 24.22
CA ALA A 297 -15.04 15.20 23.71
C ALA A 297 -16.29 14.70 22.95
N ALA A 298 -16.18 13.59 22.22
CA ALA A 298 -17.32 12.93 21.59
C ALA A 298 -18.30 12.36 22.63
N VAL A 299 -17.79 11.74 23.70
CA VAL A 299 -18.61 11.23 24.81
C VAL A 299 -19.32 12.39 25.53
N LEU A 300 -18.65 13.52 25.73
CA LEU A 300 -19.24 14.72 26.32
C LEU A 300 -20.47 15.21 25.53
N THR A 301 -20.43 15.11 24.21
CA THR A 301 -21.57 15.48 23.34
C THR A 301 -22.80 14.60 23.60
N ILE A 302 -22.61 13.30 23.85
CA ILE A 302 -23.70 12.33 24.10
C ILE A 302 -24.28 12.52 25.51
N LEU A 303 -23.42 12.81 26.49
CA LEU A 303 -23.80 12.94 27.89
C LEU A 303 -24.47 14.27 28.22
N ASN A 304 -24.56 15.21 27.27
CA ASN A 304 -25.04 16.57 27.52
C ASN A 304 -26.54 16.55 27.84
N SER A 305 -26.86 16.61 29.13
CA SER A 305 -28.21 16.77 29.69
C SER A 305 -28.17 17.94 30.65
N ASP A 306 -29.14 18.86 30.55
CA ASP A 306 -29.15 20.12 31.33
C ASP A 306 -29.09 19.86 32.85
N ASP A 307 -29.63 18.73 33.33
CA ASP A 307 -29.62 18.34 34.75
C ASP A 307 -28.22 18.02 35.31
N LYS A 308 -27.24 17.73 34.45
CA LYS A 308 -25.89 17.32 34.87
C LYS A 308 -24.91 18.49 35.01
N GLU A 309 -25.31 19.70 34.61
CA GLU A 309 -24.45 20.88 34.58
C GLU A 309 -24.00 21.32 36.00
N PHE A 310 -24.74 20.94 37.04
CA PHE A 310 -24.45 21.27 38.44
C PHE A 310 -23.56 20.25 39.17
N HIS A 311 -23.28 19.09 38.56
CA HIS A 311 -22.45 18.06 39.19
C HIS A 311 -20.95 18.32 38.97
N PHE A 312 -20.19 18.40 40.07
CA PHE A 312 -18.73 18.61 40.02
C PHE A 312 -18.00 17.55 39.19
N GLY A 313 -18.38 16.27 39.31
CA GLY A 313 -17.76 15.17 38.54
C GLY A 313 -17.94 15.34 37.02
N PHE A 314 -19.09 15.87 36.59
CA PHE A 314 -19.34 16.17 35.18
C PHE A 314 -18.50 17.37 34.71
N GLN A 315 -18.38 18.42 35.53
CA GLN A 315 -17.50 19.57 35.23
C GLN A 315 -16.03 19.17 35.16
N LEU A 316 -15.57 18.25 36.02
CA LEU A 316 -14.22 17.68 35.97
C LEU A 316 -13.97 16.90 34.68
N PHE A 317 -14.89 16.00 34.32
CA PHE A 317 -14.79 15.24 33.07
C PHE A 317 -14.82 16.16 31.84
N ARG A 318 -15.69 17.17 31.84
CA ARG A 318 -15.76 18.19 30.78
C ARG A 318 -14.44 18.95 30.65
N ALA A 319 -13.88 19.42 31.76
CA ALA A 319 -12.59 20.11 31.77
C ALA A 319 -11.46 19.22 31.23
N PHE A 320 -11.41 17.97 31.67
CA PHE A 320 -10.47 16.98 31.17
C PHE A 320 -10.62 16.74 29.65
N ALA A 321 -11.84 16.47 29.19
CA ALA A 321 -12.13 16.20 27.78
C ALA A 321 -11.74 17.38 26.86
N ASN A 322 -12.11 18.60 27.26
CA ASN A 322 -11.80 19.82 26.51
C ASN A 322 -10.30 20.14 26.50
N THR A 323 -9.60 19.90 27.62
CA THR A 323 -8.15 20.09 27.70
C THR A 323 -7.41 19.07 26.84
N LEU A 324 -7.89 17.82 26.81
CA LEU A 324 -7.31 16.77 25.99
C LEU A 324 -7.57 16.98 24.49
N GLU A 325 -8.76 17.49 24.13
CA GLU A 325 -9.09 17.94 22.77
C GLU A 325 -8.13 19.06 22.36
N LEU A 326 -7.89 20.07 23.21
CA LEU A 326 -6.93 21.14 22.94
C LEU A 326 -5.50 20.61 22.79
N ALA A 327 -5.10 19.65 23.61
CA ALA A 327 -3.77 19.04 23.54
C ALA A 327 -3.52 18.32 22.20
N ASN A 328 -4.56 17.84 21.51
CA ASN A 328 -4.43 17.23 20.18
C ASN A 328 -3.71 18.15 19.18
N TYR A 329 -4.04 19.44 19.19
CA TYR A 329 -3.47 20.43 18.28
C TYR A 329 -2.03 20.82 18.67
N ALA A 330 -1.62 20.58 19.92
CA ALA A 330 -0.25 20.83 20.37
C ALA A 330 0.67 19.62 20.17
N MET A 331 0.14 18.40 20.24
CA MET A 331 0.93 17.17 20.32
C MET A 331 1.46 16.66 18.96
N ASN A 332 0.94 17.16 17.84
CA ASN A 332 1.28 16.67 16.50
C ASN A 332 2.79 16.72 16.21
N PHE A 333 3.49 17.80 16.57
CA PHE A 333 4.95 17.91 16.43
C PHE A 333 5.73 16.81 17.19
N TYR A 334 5.31 16.51 18.42
CA TYR A 334 6.00 15.55 19.28
C TYR A 334 5.85 14.13 18.74
N VAL A 335 4.65 13.79 18.23
CA VAL A 335 4.41 12.53 17.52
C VAL A 335 5.28 12.45 16.26
N TYR A 336 5.44 13.54 15.51
CA TYR A 336 6.31 13.55 14.33
C TYR A 336 7.78 13.31 14.69
N CYS A 337 8.27 13.88 15.78
CA CYS A 337 9.64 13.67 16.25
C CYS A 337 9.87 12.24 16.79
N MET A 338 8.87 11.64 17.43
CA MET A 338 8.92 10.27 17.94
C MET A 338 8.87 9.25 16.79
N CYS A 339 7.96 9.45 15.82
CA CYS A 339 7.68 8.47 14.78
C CYS A 339 8.49 8.65 13.49
N SER A 340 9.03 9.84 13.20
CA SER A 340 9.81 10.10 11.99
C SER A 340 11.28 10.43 12.27
N SER A 341 12.16 9.48 11.94
CA SER A 341 13.61 9.67 12.04
C SER A 341 14.15 10.74 11.07
N GLU A 342 13.45 11.02 9.97
CA GLU A 342 13.84 12.05 8.99
C GLU A 342 13.54 13.46 9.50
N ILE A 343 12.39 13.65 10.15
CA ILE A 343 12.03 14.91 10.83
C ILE A 343 13.02 15.18 11.97
N ARG A 344 13.33 14.16 12.78
CA ARG A 344 14.33 14.27 13.86
C ARG A 344 15.72 14.62 13.34
N ARG A 345 16.19 14.00 12.25
CA ARG A 345 17.51 14.30 11.65
C ARG A 345 17.55 15.72 11.10
N THR A 346 16.50 16.15 10.41
CA THR A 346 16.40 17.51 9.86
C THR A 346 16.35 18.55 10.97
N PHE A 347 15.61 18.28 12.04
CA PHE A 347 15.59 19.12 13.25
C PHE A 347 16.96 19.20 13.92
N VAL A 348 17.64 18.08 14.14
CA VAL A 348 18.98 18.07 14.74
C VAL A 348 19.98 18.81 13.86
N ALA A 349 19.93 18.67 12.53
CA ALA A 349 20.77 19.43 11.61
C ALA A 349 20.51 20.94 11.69
N LEU A 350 19.25 21.35 11.88
CA LEU A 350 18.87 22.76 12.08
C LEU A 350 19.42 23.31 13.40
N VAL A 351 19.25 22.57 14.50
CA VAL A 351 19.68 23.02 15.83
C VAL A 351 21.20 23.01 15.98
N THR A 352 21.89 22.03 15.38
CA THR A 352 23.35 21.91 15.48
C THR A 352 24.10 22.73 14.43
N CYS A 353 23.40 23.42 13.52
CA CYS A 353 24.00 24.15 12.38
C CYS A 353 25.02 23.32 11.59
N THR A 354 24.89 21.99 11.62
CA THR A 354 25.78 21.09 10.90
C THR A 354 25.25 20.94 9.48
N LYS A 355 26.11 21.14 8.47
CA LYS A 355 25.79 20.68 7.12
C LYS A 355 25.47 19.18 7.24
N PRO A 356 24.34 18.70 6.70
CA PRO A 356 24.01 17.28 6.76
C PRO A 356 25.21 16.51 6.20
N THR A 357 25.87 15.72 7.04
CA THR A 357 26.99 14.88 6.60
C THR A 357 26.43 13.93 5.54
N PRO A 358 26.88 14.02 4.28
CA PRO A 358 26.52 13.01 3.29
C PRO A 358 27.08 11.69 3.79
N ASN A 359 26.27 10.63 3.64
CA ASN A 359 26.65 9.30 4.04
C ASN A 359 27.98 8.94 3.34
N ASN A 360 29.02 8.68 4.11
CA ASN A 360 30.35 8.45 3.55
C ASN A 360 30.37 7.10 2.79
N LYS A 361 30.75 7.21 1.50
CA LYS A 361 31.29 6.21 0.57
C LYS A 361 30.37 5.37 -0.34
N GLU A 362 29.04 5.37 -0.22
CA GLU A 362 28.16 4.72 -1.22
C GLU A 362 27.32 5.68 -2.09
N ASP A 363 27.17 6.96 -1.67
CA ASP A 363 26.29 7.93 -2.37
C ASP A 363 27.00 8.79 -3.43
N ARG A 364 28.34 8.76 -3.56
CA ARG A 364 29.07 9.61 -4.53
C ARG A 364 28.90 9.21 -6.00
N SER A 365 28.48 7.98 -6.29
CA SER A 365 28.14 7.57 -7.66
C SER A 365 26.68 7.90 -8.03
N VAL A 366 25.84 8.19 -7.04
CA VAL A 366 24.40 8.46 -7.21
C VAL A 366 24.11 9.95 -7.35
N ASP A 367 24.91 10.82 -6.71
CA ASP A 367 24.75 12.28 -6.79
C ASP A 367 25.12 12.87 -8.16
N SER A 368 25.94 12.16 -8.94
CA SER A 368 26.28 12.51 -10.34
C SER A 368 25.13 12.22 -11.31
N LEU A 369 24.29 11.22 -11.00
CA LEU A 369 23.15 10.79 -11.81
C LEU A 369 21.83 11.44 -11.39
N GLY A 370 21.69 11.83 -10.11
CA GLY A 370 20.55 12.61 -9.61
C GLY A 370 20.55 14.06 -10.10
N ARG A 371 21.72 14.63 -10.40
CA ARG A 371 21.84 15.99 -10.94
C ARG A 371 21.43 16.10 -12.42
N LEU A 372 21.40 14.98 -13.15
CA LEU A 372 20.97 14.93 -14.56
C LEU A 372 19.46 14.65 -14.74
N SER A 373 18.74 14.24 -13.68
CA SER A 373 17.29 14.02 -13.74
C SER A 373 16.45 15.21 -13.25
N GLN A 374 17.10 16.27 -12.73
CA GLN A 374 16.44 17.52 -12.32
C GLN A 374 16.54 18.66 -13.35
N LEU A 375 17.12 18.42 -14.54
CA LEU A 375 17.19 19.40 -15.63
C LEU A 375 15.97 19.35 -16.57
N ASN A 376 14.81 18.91 -16.07
CA ASN A 376 13.56 18.82 -16.84
C ASN A 376 12.40 19.60 -16.20
N ASP A 377 12.69 20.64 -15.43
CA ASP A 377 11.71 21.70 -15.17
C ASP A 377 12.27 23.01 -15.73
N GLU A 378 11.63 23.47 -16.81
CA GLU A 378 11.70 24.85 -17.30
C GLU A 378 11.39 25.82 -16.14
N THR A 379 12.01 27.00 -16.16
CA THR A 379 11.90 28.14 -15.20
C THR A 379 12.98 28.24 -14.10
N ALA A 380 14.24 28.46 -14.51
CA ALA A 380 15.18 29.37 -13.83
C ALA A 380 16.54 29.37 -14.55
N PHE A 381 16.65 30.09 -15.66
CA PHE A 381 17.95 30.52 -16.19
C PHE A 381 17.79 31.88 -16.89
N GLU A 382 17.28 32.84 -16.12
CA GLU A 382 17.53 34.26 -16.38
C GLU A 382 18.26 34.81 -15.17
N SER A 383 19.28 35.63 -15.43
CA SER A 383 20.23 36.29 -14.52
C SER A 383 21.50 35.48 -14.18
N GLU A 384 22.64 36.12 -14.50
CA GLU A 384 24.03 35.75 -14.19
C GLU A 384 24.76 34.77 -15.13
N PHE A 385 24.91 35.18 -16.40
CA PHE A 385 26.16 34.95 -17.13
C PHE A 385 26.54 36.21 -17.93
N PHE A 386 27.08 37.21 -17.22
CA PHE A 386 27.82 38.33 -17.81
C PHE A 386 29.18 38.38 -17.11
N GLU A 387 30.20 37.83 -17.78
CA GLU A 387 31.52 38.44 -17.95
C GLU A 387 32.45 37.46 -18.68
N GLY A 388 33.02 37.89 -19.81
CA GLY A 388 34.17 37.20 -20.43
C GLY A 388 34.04 36.85 -21.92
N ASN A 389 34.22 37.87 -22.76
CA ASN A 389 34.65 37.85 -24.17
C ASN A 389 35.04 36.50 -24.82
N ALA A 390 34.17 35.99 -25.70
CA ALA A 390 34.49 35.50 -27.06
C ALA A 390 33.21 34.89 -27.67
N GLY A 391 32.55 35.63 -28.57
CA GLY A 391 31.27 35.20 -29.15
C GLY A 391 31.41 34.01 -30.11
N PRO A 392 30.62 32.93 -29.95
CA PRO A 392 30.44 31.94 -31.01
C PRO A 392 29.31 32.39 -31.94
N ARG A 393 29.54 32.25 -33.26
CA ARG A 393 28.58 32.52 -34.33
C ARG A 393 27.24 31.81 -34.07
N LEU A 394 26.18 32.59 -33.87
CA LEU A 394 24.81 32.08 -33.90
C LEU A 394 24.48 31.56 -35.30
N ILE A 395 24.23 30.25 -35.40
CA ILE A 395 23.54 29.67 -36.55
C ILE A 395 22.09 30.16 -36.47
N ASN A 396 21.70 30.97 -37.44
CA ASN A 396 20.37 31.54 -37.53
C ASN A 396 19.39 30.47 -38.02
N TRP A 397 18.51 29.97 -37.14
CA TRP A 397 17.43 29.03 -37.45
C TRP A 397 16.17 29.76 -37.93
N SER A 398 16.31 30.80 -38.75
CA SER A 398 15.17 31.45 -39.41
C SER A 398 15.14 31.07 -40.89
N ASP A 399 14.00 30.51 -41.26
CA ASP A 399 13.50 30.20 -42.60
C ASP A 399 14.21 29.11 -43.43
N GLN A 400 13.57 27.93 -43.43
CA GLN A 400 13.00 27.34 -44.65
C GLN A 400 12.00 26.24 -44.24
N ARG A 401 10.71 26.59 -44.17
CA ARG A 401 9.63 25.58 -44.12
C ARG A 401 9.50 24.97 -45.51
N ASP A 402 10.30 23.96 -45.74
CA ASP A 402 10.21 23.07 -46.90
C ASP A 402 9.00 22.13 -46.67
N GLU A 403 7.83 22.48 -47.20
CA GLU A 403 6.59 21.70 -47.08
C GLU A 403 6.67 20.32 -47.75
N SER A 404 7.77 20.03 -48.47
CA SER A 404 8.06 18.71 -49.05
C SER A 404 8.64 17.71 -48.05
N LYS A 405 9.16 18.17 -46.88
CA LYS A 405 9.79 17.28 -45.90
C LYS A 405 8.77 16.70 -44.93
N PRO A 406 8.74 15.36 -44.75
CA PRO A 406 7.83 14.75 -43.80
C PRO A 406 8.09 15.30 -42.39
N ARG A 407 7.01 15.61 -41.67
CA ARG A 407 7.10 16.12 -40.30
C ARG A 407 7.90 15.14 -39.43
N PRO A 408 8.76 15.62 -38.51
CA PRO A 408 9.48 14.75 -37.58
C PRO A 408 8.51 13.84 -36.84
N TRP A 409 8.76 12.53 -36.85
CA TRP A 409 7.88 11.53 -36.25
C TRP A 409 7.67 11.76 -34.75
N GLN A 410 8.65 12.38 -34.09
CA GLN A 410 8.61 12.77 -32.67
C GLN A 410 7.43 13.68 -32.35
N ASN A 411 6.99 14.52 -33.29
CA ASN A 411 5.85 15.41 -33.09
C ASN A 411 4.50 14.66 -33.05
N GLY A 412 4.45 13.42 -33.55
CA GLY A 412 3.27 12.56 -33.53
C GLY A 412 3.21 11.60 -32.33
N VAL A 413 4.32 11.44 -31.61
CA VAL A 413 4.47 10.49 -30.50
C VAL A 413 4.03 11.10 -29.18
N ARG A 414 3.14 10.40 -28.46
CA ARG A 414 2.53 10.89 -27.20
C ARG A 414 3.18 10.31 -25.94
N SER A 415 4.02 9.29 -26.09
CA SER A 415 4.68 8.66 -24.95
C SER A 415 6.05 8.08 -25.32
N LEU A 416 6.93 7.94 -24.32
CA LEU A 416 8.23 7.28 -24.50
C LEU A 416 8.09 5.84 -25.05
N ARG A 417 7.02 5.13 -24.66
CA ARG A 417 6.73 3.78 -25.17
C ARG A 417 6.51 3.79 -26.68
N GLU A 418 5.68 4.71 -27.17
CA GLU A 418 5.42 4.88 -28.62
C GLU A 418 6.69 5.28 -29.37
N GLY A 419 7.54 6.13 -28.78
CA GLY A 419 8.81 6.50 -29.39
C GLY A 419 9.82 5.35 -29.46
N ILE A 420 9.93 4.55 -28.40
CA ILE A 420 10.78 3.35 -28.39
C ILE A 420 10.24 2.28 -29.34
N ALA A 421 8.92 2.13 -29.45
CA ALA A 421 8.29 1.26 -30.44
C ALA A 421 8.62 1.71 -31.88
N HIS A 422 8.55 3.01 -32.16
CA HIS A 422 8.94 3.54 -33.48
C HIS A 422 10.42 3.25 -33.81
N ILE A 423 11.32 3.39 -32.83
CA ILE A 423 12.74 3.05 -32.99
C ILE A 423 12.94 1.54 -33.18
N TYR A 424 12.11 0.71 -32.55
CA TYR A 424 12.10 -0.72 -32.83
C TYR A 424 11.69 -1.01 -34.27
N ASP A 425 10.68 -0.33 -34.82
CA ASP A 425 10.22 -0.61 -36.18
C ASP A 425 11.20 -0.10 -37.24
N THR A 426 11.74 1.10 -37.06
CA THR A 426 12.66 1.74 -38.02
C THR A 426 14.11 1.23 -37.93
N LYS A 427 14.51 0.69 -36.77
CA LYS A 427 15.90 0.31 -36.45
C LYS A 427 16.90 1.47 -36.53
N GLU A 428 16.42 2.71 -36.46
CA GLU A 428 17.28 3.90 -36.42
C GLU A 428 18.19 3.88 -35.19
N PHE A 429 19.48 4.15 -35.39
CA PHE A 429 20.52 4.13 -34.33
C PHE A 429 20.82 2.76 -33.72
N ALA A 430 20.41 1.66 -34.37
CA ALA A 430 20.80 0.32 -33.92
C ALA A 430 22.33 0.16 -33.91
N ASP A 431 22.87 -0.16 -32.73
CA ASP A 431 24.31 -0.23 -32.44
C ASP A 431 24.78 -1.66 -32.11
N VAL A 432 23.90 -2.66 -32.23
CA VAL A 432 24.20 -4.09 -32.08
C VAL A 432 23.34 -4.94 -33.03
N GLN A 433 23.90 -6.07 -33.47
CA GLN A 433 23.19 -7.06 -34.28
C GLN A 433 23.31 -8.45 -33.64
N PHE A 434 22.20 -9.17 -33.58
CA PHE A 434 22.15 -10.55 -33.10
C PHE A 434 21.89 -11.51 -34.24
N THR A 435 22.65 -12.59 -34.33
CA THR A 435 22.43 -13.67 -35.29
C THR A 435 21.86 -14.86 -34.54
N VAL A 436 20.61 -15.22 -34.85
CA VAL A 436 19.85 -16.30 -34.20
C VAL A 436 19.38 -17.22 -35.31
N GLY A 437 19.88 -18.46 -35.35
CA GLY A 437 19.65 -19.36 -36.47
C GLY A 437 20.14 -18.76 -37.79
N ALA A 438 19.23 -18.58 -38.75
CA ALA A 438 19.48 -17.98 -40.05
C ALA A 438 19.10 -16.49 -40.10
N ARG A 439 18.42 -15.95 -39.08
CA ARG A 439 17.97 -14.55 -39.05
C ARG A 439 18.94 -13.66 -38.29
N THR A 440 18.99 -12.39 -38.72
CA THR A 440 19.73 -11.34 -38.03
C THR A 440 18.79 -10.26 -37.52
N PHE A 441 19.00 -9.83 -36.28
CA PHE A 441 18.16 -8.88 -35.56
C PHE A 441 18.97 -7.67 -35.13
N LYS A 442 18.68 -6.51 -35.71
CA LYS A 442 19.26 -5.22 -35.28
C LYS A 442 18.56 -4.73 -34.03
N ALA A 443 19.33 -4.24 -33.07
CA ALA A 443 18.84 -3.75 -31.79
C ALA A 443 19.74 -2.66 -31.18
N HIS A 444 19.38 -2.22 -29.98
CA HIS A 444 20.00 -1.10 -29.28
C HIS A 444 20.54 -1.58 -27.93
N ARG A 445 21.86 -1.48 -27.73
CA ARG A 445 22.56 -1.97 -26.52
C ARG A 445 21.97 -1.37 -25.26
N LEU A 446 21.72 -0.06 -25.27
CA LEU A 446 21.16 0.67 -24.12
C LEU A 446 19.78 0.13 -23.72
N ILE A 447 18.88 -0.07 -24.69
CA ILE A 447 17.51 -0.53 -24.43
C ILE A 447 17.53 -1.97 -23.91
N LEU A 448 18.32 -2.85 -24.53
CA LEU A 448 18.45 -4.25 -24.09
C LEU A 448 19.06 -4.36 -22.69
N ALA A 449 20.15 -3.63 -22.44
CA ALA A 449 20.85 -3.63 -21.16
C ALA A 449 19.98 -3.05 -20.01
N ALA A 450 19.18 -2.02 -20.30
CA ALA A 450 18.25 -1.44 -19.33
C ALA A 450 17.10 -2.40 -18.96
N ARG A 451 16.72 -3.29 -19.88
CA ARG A 451 15.53 -4.13 -19.74
C ARG A 451 15.85 -5.56 -19.35
N SER A 452 17.05 -6.10 -19.64
CA SER A 452 17.46 -7.47 -19.29
C SER A 452 18.84 -7.51 -18.63
N PRO A 453 18.97 -8.15 -17.46
CA PRO A 453 20.27 -8.33 -16.82
C PRO A 453 21.19 -9.28 -17.60
N GLU A 454 20.64 -10.20 -18.40
CA GLU A 454 21.44 -11.14 -19.18
C GLU A 454 22.01 -10.45 -20.44
N PHE A 455 21.20 -9.62 -21.12
CA PHE A 455 21.72 -8.74 -22.18
C PHE A 455 22.77 -7.77 -21.64
N LEU A 456 22.57 -7.16 -20.46
CA LEU A 456 23.59 -6.30 -19.83
C LEU A 456 24.91 -7.06 -19.63
N LYS A 457 24.88 -8.26 -19.05
CA LYS A 457 26.08 -9.07 -18.84
C LYS A 457 26.75 -9.47 -20.15
N MET A 458 25.97 -9.86 -21.16
CA MET A 458 26.48 -10.24 -22.47
C MET A 458 27.18 -9.05 -23.14
N LEU A 459 26.55 -7.88 -23.13
CA LEU A 459 27.03 -6.68 -23.83
C LEU A 459 28.16 -5.94 -23.09
N LEU A 460 28.29 -6.10 -21.76
CA LEU A 460 29.38 -5.52 -20.97
C LEU A 460 30.71 -6.27 -21.12
N LYS A 461 30.68 -7.55 -21.52
CA LYS A 461 31.89 -8.39 -21.60
C LYS A 461 32.83 -8.04 -22.77
N LYS A 462 32.46 -7.12 -23.68
CA LYS A 462 33.22 -6.87 -24.92
C LYS A 462 33.32 -5.38 -25.32
N GLN A 463 34.42 -5.06 -26.02
CA GLN A 463 34.84 -3.72 -26.47
C GLN A 463 33.88 -3.07 -27.49
N PRO A 464 33.90 -1.72 -27.64
CA PRO A 464 32.97 -0.99 -28.49
C PRO A 464 33.27 -1.15 -30.00
N GLY A 465 32.29 -1.69 -30.73
CA GLY A 465 32.14 -1.74 -32.18
C GLY A 465 30.75 -2.33 -32.51
N PRO A 466 30.26 -2.31 -33.77
CA PRO A 466 29.07 -3.07 -34.15
C PRO A 466 29.39 -4.56 -33.95
N SER A 467 29.07 -5.07 -32.76
CA SER A 467 29.30 -6.46 -32.38
C SER A 467 28.16 -7.28 -32.97
N GLU A 468 28.50 -8.21 -33.85
CA GLU A 468 27.61 -9.29 -34.23
C GLU A 468 27.67 -10.36 -33.14
N GLU A 469 26.56 -10.56 -32.43
CA GLU A 469 26.46 -11.51 -31.32
C GLU A 469 25.60 -12.70 -31.75
N ARG A 470 26.13 -13.91 -31.61
CA ARG A 470 25.41 -15.14 -31.94
C ARG A 470 24.67 -15.68 -30.72
N VAL A 471 23.40 -16.03 -30.88
CA VAL A 471 22.57 -16.65 -29.83
C VAL A 471 22.07 -17.99 -30.36
N ASP A 472 22.55 -19.09 -29.79
CA ASP A 472 22.23 -20.45 -30.27
C ASP A 472 21.10 -21.12 -29.46
N ASP A 473 20.87 -20.71 -28.21
CA ASP A 473 19.95 -21.40 -27.28
C ASP A 473 18.47 -20.93 -27.37
N VAL A 474 18.11 -20.12 -28.39
CA VAL A 474 16.76 -19.58 -28.58
C VAL A 474 16.35 -19.67 -30.05
N THR A 475 15.07 -19.95 -30.29
CA THR A 475 14.45 -19.95 -31.62
C THR A 475 14.32 -18.53 -32.18
N GLU A 476 14.25 -18.41 -33.51
CA GLU A 476 14.09 -17.12 -34.20
C GLU A 476 12.81 -16.41 -33.72
N GLU A 477 11.71 -17.15 -33.62
CA GLU A 477 10.41 -16.67 -33.17
C GLU A 477 10.43 -16.25 -31.70
N GLY A 478 11.01 -17.08 -30.81
CA GLY A 478 11.12 -16.76 -29.39
C GLY A 478 11.94 -15.49 -29.14
N PHE A 479 13.03 -15.32 -29.89
CA PHE A 479 13.89 -14.15 -29.81
C PHE A 479 13.21 -12.88 -30.34
N GLU A 480 12.45 -12.99 -31.43
CA GLU A 480 11.68 -11.87 -31.97
C GLU A 480 10.61 -11.36 -30.97
N ILE A 481 9.86 -12.27 -30.36
CA ILE A 481 8.84 -11.94 -29.34
C ILE A 481 9.50 -11.29 -28.12
N LEU A 482 10.64 -11.84 -27.66
CA LEU A 482 11.43 -11.28 -26.58
C LEU A 482 11.87 -9.84 -26.88
N LEU A 483 12.42 -9.60 -28.07
CA LEU A 483 12.85 -8.28 -28.49
C LEU A 483 11.66 -7.33 -28.56
N ARG A 484 10.56 -7.71 -29.22
CA ARG A 484 9.39 -6.84 -29.31
C ARG A 484 8.87 -6.46 -27.93
N TYR A 485 8.77 -7.42 -27.01
CA TYR A 485 8.36 -7.15 -25.63
C TYR A 485 9.29 -6.17 -24.91
N ILE A 486 10.61 -6.28 -25.12
CA ILE A 486 11.57 -5.36 -24.51
C ILE A 486 11.29 -3.89 -24.87
N TYR A 487 10.90 -3.64 -26.12
CA TYR A 487 10.67 -2.29 -26.66
C TYR A 487 9.25 -1.79 -26.43
N THR A 488 8.24 -2.65 -26.60
CA THR A 488 6.83 -2.23 -26.58
C THR A 488 6.14 -2.52 -25.26
N ASP A 489 6.69 -3.43 -24.44
CA ASP A 489 6.11 -3.93 -23.19
C ASP A 489 4.67 -4.45 -23.42
N GLN A 490 4.46 -5.07 -24.59
CA GLN A 490 3.23 -5.71 -25.07
C GLN A 490 3.53 -7.11 -25.60
N VAL A 491 2.56 -8.02 -25.47
CA VAL A 491 2.59 -9.38 -26.03
C VAL A 491 1.29 -9.59 -26.79
N ASP A 492 1.40 -9.78 -28.10
CA ASP A 492 0.27 -10.08 -28.98
C ASP A 492 -0.40 -11.42 -28.61
N GLU A 493 -1.51 -11.73 -29.28
CA GLU A 493 -2.06 -13.07 -29.24
C GLU A 493 -1.05 -14.04 -29.87
N LEU A 494 -0.63 -15.03 -29.08
CA LEU A 494 0.34 -16.04 -29.48
C LEU A 494 -0.36 -17.40 -29.47
N ASP A 495 -0.06 -18.21 -30.47
CA ASP A 495 -0.41 -19.64 -30.45
C ASP A 495 0.40 -20.37 -29.36
N ARG A 496 0.03 -21.64 -29.10
CA ARG A 496 0.65 -22.41 -28.02
C ARG A 496 2.15 -22.61 -28.22
N GLU A 497 2.59 -22.84 -29.45
CA GLU A 497 4.00 -23.08 -29.77
C GLU A 497 4.84 -21.81 -29.58
N LYS A 498 4.42 -20.68 -30.16
CA LYS A 498 5.10 -19.38 -29.98
C LYS A 498 5.12 -18.94 -28.52
N LEU A 499 4.07 -19.24 -27.75
CA LEU A 499 4.04 -18.93 -26.32
C LEU A 499 5.10 -19.72 -25.54
N LEU A 500 5.34 -21.00 -25.89
CA LEU A 500 6.41 -21.81 -25.30
C LEU A 500 7.79 -21.30 -25.69
N GLU A 501 7.99 -20.93 -26.96
CA GLU A 501 9.25 -20.34 -27.42
C GLU A 501 9.52 -19.00 -26.73
N ALA A 502 8.51 -18.16 -26.57
CA ALA A 502 8.60 -16.92 -25.81
C ALA A 502 8.92 -17.17 -24.33
N TYR A 503 8.32 -18.18 -23.70
CA TYR A 503 8.63 -18.58 -22.33
C TYR A 503 10.09 -19.01 -22.17
N ARG A 504 10.61 -19.84 -23.09
CA ARG A 504 12.03 -20.27 -23.08
C ARG A 504 12.96 -19.09 -23.25
N ALA A 505 12.69 -18.21 -24.23
CA ALA A 505 13.47 -16.99 -24.45
C ALA A 505 13.45 -16.07 -23.22
N ALA A 506 12.29 -15.87 -22.61
CA ALA A 506 12.14 -15.05 -21.41
C ALA A 506 12.89 -15.62 -20.21
N SER A 507 12.87 -16.94 -20.03
CA SER A 507 13.60 -17.65 -18.98
C SER A 507 15.11 -17.49 -19.15
N LEU A 508 15.62 -17.76 -20.36
CA LEU A 508 17.05 -17.64 -20.68
C LEU A 508 17.58 -16.21 -20.49
N PHE A 509 16.87 -15.22 -21.03
CA PHE A 509 17.26 -13.81 -20.95
C PHE A 509 16.78 -13.09 -19.68
N LYS A 510 16.21 -13.84 -18.72
CA LYS A 510 15.74 -13.38 -17.41
C LYS A 510 14.77 -12.18 -17.50
N GLN A 511 13.93 -12.18 -18.52
CA GLN A 511 12.87 -11.18 -18.72
C GLN A 511 11.65 -11.53 -17.88
N LYS A 512 11.64 -11.07 -16.62
CA LYS A 512 10.59 -11.39 -15.63
C LYS A 512 9.18 -11.00 -16.08
N GLY A 513 9.05 -9.86 -16.77
CA GLY A 513 7.75 -9.36 -17.22
C GLY A 513 7.12 -10.30 -18.26
N LEU A 514 7.89 -10.67 -19.29
CA LEU A 514 7.45 -11.62 -20.31
C LEU A 514 7.21 -13.01 -19.74
N LEU A 515 8.12 -13.48 -18.88
CA LEU A 515 8.01 -14.79 -18.22
C LEU A 515 6.68 -14.92 -17.49
N LYS A 516 6.30 -13.89 -16.72
CA LYS A 516 5.03 -13.87 -15.98
C LYS A 516 3.82 -13.87 -16.90
N VAL A 517 3.84 -13.09 -17.99
CA VAL A 517 2.74 -13.06 -18.97
C VAL A 517 2.57 -14.43 -19.64
N CYS A 518 3.68 -15.09 -19.98
CA CYS A 518 3.66 -16.45 -20.52
C CYS A 518 3.09 -17.45 -19.51
N GLU A 519 3.55 -17.43 -18.26
CA GLU A 519 3.04 -18.32 -17.19
C GLU A 519 1.53 -18.14 -16.97
N GLU A 520 1.05 -16.90 -16.87
CA GLU A 520 -0.38 -16.59 -16.68
C GLU A 520 -1.23 -17.20 -17.81
N ARG A 521 -0.81 -17.04 -19.08
CA ARG A 521 -1.52 -17.60 -20.24
C ARG A 521 -1.38 -19.13 -20.38
N ILE A 522 -0.22 -19.69 -20.05
CA ILE A 522 0.02 -21.15 -20.10
C ILE A 522 -0.85 -21.87 -19.08
N VAL A 523 -1.01 -21.30 -17.88
CA VAL A 523 -1.85 -21.90 -16.84
C VAL A 523 -3.31 -21.95 -17.29
N GLU A 524 -3.80 -21.04 -18.12
CA GLU A 524 -5.17 -21.06 -18.64
C GLU A 524 -5.45 -22.21 -19.62
N TRP A 525 -4.43 -22.93 -20.09
CA TRP A 525 -4.62 -24.04 -21.02
C TRP A 525 -5.46 -25.17 -20.42
N GLU A 526 -6.29 -25.76 -21.29
CA GLU A 526 -7.07 -26.93 -20.96
C GLU A 526 -6.17 -28.17 -20.87
N ILE A 527 -6.28 -28.89 -19.75
CA ILE A 527 -5.56 -30.13 -19.49
C ILE A 527 -6.49 -31.28 -19.87
N THR A 528 -6.04 -32.14 -20.76
CA THR A 528 -6.74 -33.33 -21.24
C THR A 528 -5.91 -34.58 -20.97
N CYS A 529 -6.52 -35.75 -21.09
CA CYS A 529 -5.78 -37.01 -20.96
C CYS A 529 -4.68 -37.14 -22.01
N GLU A 530 -4.84 -36.53 -23.19
CA GLU A 530 -3.91 -36.61 -24.32
C GLU A 530 -2.70 -35.67 -24.20
N ASN A 531 -2.82 -34.55 -23.47
CA ASN A 531 -1.73 -33.55 -23.39
C ASN A 531 -1.01 -33.52 -22.04
N VAL A 532 -1.55 -34.14 -20.99
CA VAL A 532 -1.02 -34.01 -19.61
C VAL A 532 0.43 -34.50 -19.48
N CYS A 533 0.81 -35.58 -20.17
CA CYS A 533 2.17 -36.11 -20.17
C CYS A 533 3.16 -35.13 -20.81
N ASP A 534 2.77 -34.54 -21.95
CA ASP A 534 3.58 -33.56 -22.67
C ASP A 534 3.73 -32.26 -21.91
N LEU A 535 2.66 -31.80 -21.26
CA LEU A 535 2.69 -30.61 -20.41
C LEU A 535 3.63 -30.82 -19.22
N LEU A 536 3.58 -31.98 -18.56
CA LEU A 536 4.53 -32.29 -17.48
C LEU A 536 5.96 -32.41 -17.99
N ASN A 537 6.19 -32.99 -19.18
CA ASN A 537 7.53 -33.06 -19.76
C ASN A 537 8.12 -31.68 -20.07
N LYS A 538 7.32 -30.79 -20.67
CA LYS A 538 7.80 -29.48 -21.19
C LYS A 538 7.75 -28.36 -20.16
N LEU A 539 6.86 -28.44 -19.17
CA LEU A 539 6.51 -27.32 -18.27
C LEU A 539 6.61 -27.70 -16.78
N ALA A 540 7.39 -28.72 -16.43
CA ALA A 540 7.63 -29.11 -15.04
C ALA A 540 8.14 -27.96 -14.17
N ASP A 541 8.90 -27.02 -14.75
CA ASP A 541 9.48 -25.87 -14.04
C ASP A 541 8.42 -24.86 -13.57
N ILE A 542 7.23 -24.85 -14.20
CA ILE A 542 6.11 -23.98 -13.82
C ILE A 542 5.28 -24.68 -12.74
N GLU A 543 5.58 -24.38 -11.47
CA GLU A 543 4.98 -25.07 -10.32
C GLU A 543 3.44 -25.03 -10.31
N SER A 544 2.83 -23.91 -10.73
CA SER A 544 1.37 -23.77 -10.80
C SER A 544 0.73 -24.69 -11.85
N MET A 545 1.36 -24.80 -13.03
CA MET A 545 0.92 -25.71 -14.08
C MET A 545 1.14 -27.16 -13.66
N ARG A 546 2.31 -27.46 -13.08
CA ARG A 546 2.65 -28.77 -12.52
C ARG A 546 1.59 -29.24 -11.53
N GLN A 547 1.20 -28.39 -10.58
CA GLN A 547 0.16 -28.71 -9.60
C GLN A 547 -1.20 -29.01 -10.24
N ARG A 548 -1.60 -28.23 -11.26
CA ARG A 548 -2.84 -28.50 -12.00
C ARG A 548 -2.79 -29.83 -12.77
N CYS A 549 -1.68 -30.14 -13.43
CA CYS A 549 -1.48 -31.42 -14.08
C CYS A 549 -1.55 -32.59 -13.08
N LEU A 550 -0.91 -32.46 -11.91
CA LEU A 550 -0.96 -33.49 -10.85
C LEU A 550 -2.38 -33.66 -10.26
N LEU A 551 -3.13 -32.57 -10.08
CA LEU A 551 -4.53 -32.63 -9.65
C LEU A 551 -5.41 -33.30 -10.72
N PHE A 552 -5.21 -32.97 -11.99
CA PHE A 552 -5.92 -33.61 -13.11
C PHE A 552 -5.61 -35.11 -13.17
N LEU A 553 -4.33 -35.49 -13.05
CA LEU A 553 -3.87 -36.87 -12.98
C LEU A 553 -4.54 -37.63 -11.83
N ARG A 554 -4.63 -37.01 -10.64
CA ARG A 554 -5.29 -37.63 -9.48
C ARG A 554 -6.77 -37.91 -9.74
N ASN A 555 -7.47 -37.00 -10.41
CA ASN A 555 -8.90 -37.13 -10.67
C ASN A 555 -9.23 -38.04 -11.86
N ASN A 556 -8.32 -38.17 -12.83
CA ASN A 556 -8.51 -38.92 -14.07
C ASN A 556 -7.50 -40.08 -14.23
N ALA A 557 -7.02 -40.62 -13.10
CA ALA A 557 -5.88 -41.54 -13.06
C ALA A 557 -6.03 -42.76 -13.98
N LEU A 558 -7.22 -43.38 -14.02
CA LEU A 558 -7.47 -44.55 -14.88
C LEU A 558 -7.41 -44.19 -16.37
N SER A 559 -8.08 -43.09 -16.75
CA SER A 559 -8.15 -42.63 -18.14
C SER A 559 -6.77 -42.26 -18.68
N VAL A 560 -5.93 -41.61 -17.86
CA VAL A 560 -4.56 -41.27 -18.24
C VAL A 560 -3.66 -42.51 -18.31
N LEU A 561 -3.83 -43.47 -17.40
CA LEU A 561 -3.05 -44.73 -17.43
C LEU A 561 -3.31 -45.54 -18.70
N THR A 562 -4.53 -45.50 -19.25
CA THR A 562 -4.91 -46.23 -20.46
C THR A 562 -4.71 -45.43 -21.75
N ALA A 563 -4.37 -44.14 -21.65
CA ALA A 563 -4.21 -43.28 -22.81
C ALA A 563 -2.92 -43.61 -23.59
N ASP A 564 -2.97 -43.44 -24.92
CA ASP A 564 -1.85 -43.78 -25.79
C ASP A 564 -0.63 -42.89 -25.58
N ASN A 565 -0.86 -41.63 -25.20
CA ASN A 565 0.19 -40.65 -24.93
C ASN A 565 1.02 -40.95 -23.66
N LEU A 566 0.62 -41.93 -22.83
CA LEU A 566 1.44 -42.37 -21.70
C LEU A 566 2.84 -42.81 -22.19
N THR A 567 2.93 -43.44 -23.36
CA THR A 567 4.20 -43.89 -23.95
C THR A 567 5.15 -42.74 -24.29
N GLN A 568 4.62 -41.53 -24.50
CA GLN A 568 5.38 -40.31 -24.80
C GLN A 568 5.92 -39.61 -23.54
N ALA A 569 5.52 -40.07 -22.34
CA ALA A 569 6.06 -39.53 -21.09
C ALA A 569 7.58 -39.76 -21.01
N SER A 570 8.34 -38.73 -20.63
CA SER A 570 9.76 -38.90 -20.32
C SER A 570 9.92 -39.83 -19.12
N ALA A 571 11.09 -40.45 -18.96
CA ALA A 571 11.37 -41.30 -17.82
C ALA A 571 11.01 -40.61 -16.50
N ASN A 572 11.44 -39.36 -16.29
CA ASN A 572 11.17 -38.61 -15.05
C ASN A 572 9.67 -38.41 -14.79
N THR A 573 8.90 -38.05 -15.81
CA THR A 573 7.44 -37.88 -15.71
C THR A 573 6.75 -39.21 -15.41
N PHE A 574 7.18 -40.28 -16.09
CA PHE A 574 6.67 -41.64 -15.86
C PHE A 574 6.94 -42.11 -14.43
N TRP A 575 8.17 -41.94 -13.93
CA TRP A 575 8.55 -42.22 -12.55
C TRP A 575 7.68 -41.45 -11.56
N LEU A 576 7.53 -40.14 -11.75
CA LEU A 576 6.71 -39.28 -10.90
C LEU A 576 5.27 -39.79 -10.79
N MET A 577 4.66 -40.21 -11.90
CA MET A 577 3.27 -40.67 -11.92
C MET A 577 3.08 -41.98 -11.13
N PHE A 578 3.97 -42.96 -11.32
CA PHE A 578 3.90 -44.25 -10.62
C PHE A 578 4.35 -44.17 -9.16
N GLU A 579 5.27 -43.27 -8.83
CA GLU A 579 5.75 -43.06 -7.46
C GLU A 579 4.71 -42.34 -6.59
N SER A 580 4.04 -41.33 -7.13
CA SER A 580 3.07 -40.51 -6.40
C SER A 580 1.79 -41.27 -5.99
N GLY A 581 1.66 -42.54 -6.38
CA GLY A 581 0.55 -43.40 -5.99
C GLY A 581 -0.77 -43.09 -6.68
N PHE A 582 -0.78 -42.24 -7.71
CA PHE A 582 -2.00 -41.85 -8.44
C PHE A 582 -2.76 -43.07 -8.99
N PHE A 583 -2.03 -44.08 -9.46
CA PHE A 583 -2.61 -45.28 -10.05
C PHE A 583 -2.93 -46.39 -9.04
N LYS A 584 -2.74 -46.20 -7.72
CA LYS A 584 -2.87 -47.27 -6.70
C LYS A 584 -4.23 -47.99 -6.72
N HIS A 585 -5.29 -47.28 -7.12
CA HIS A 585 -6.65 -47.81 -7.19
C HIS A 585 -6.99 -48.49 -8.54
N ALA A 586 -6.12 -48.37 -9.55
CA ALA A 586 -6.31 -49.06 -10.83
C ALA A 586 -5.98 -50.57 -10.68
N PRO A 587 -6.68 -51.45 -11.42
CA PRO A 587 -6.41 -52.89 -11.41
C PRO A 587 -4.92 -53.17 -11.66
N ALA A 588 -4.35 -54.13 -10.91
CA ALA A 588 -2.92 -54.47 -10.99
C ALA A 588 -2.50 -54.87 -12.41
N MET A 589 -3.32 -55.67 -13.10
CA MET A 589 -3.09 -56.06 -14.49
C MET A 589 -3.04 -54.84 -15.44
N THR A 590 -3.93 -53.87 -15.27
CA THR A 590 -3.95 -52.65 -16.09
C THR A 590 -2.71 -51.77 -15.86
N ARG A 591 -2.24 -51.67 -14.62
CA ARG A 591 -0.99 -50.96 -14.30
C ARG A 591 0.21 -51.63 -14.95
N LEU A 592 0.31 -52.96 -14.83
CA LEU A 592 1.39 -53.74 -15.43
C LEU A 592 1.43 -53.61 -16.95
N LYS A 593 0.29 -53.83 -17.60
CA LYS A 593 0.17 -53.75 -19.07
C LYS A 593 0.63 -52.39 -19.59
N ASN A 594 0.18 -51.29 -18.99
CA ASN A 594 0.53 -49.95 -19.46
C ASN A 594 1.96 -49.55 -19.07
N ALA A 595 2.50 -50.02 -17.95
CA ALA A 595 3.90 -49.81 -17.61
C ALA A 595 4.86 -50.54 -18.58
N LEU A 596 4.51 -51.76 -18.97
CA LEU A 596 5.25 -52.53 -19.97
C LEU A 596 5.11 -51.91 -21.35
N ARG A 597 3.93 -51.40 -21.69
CA ARG A 597 3.71 -50.65 -22.94
C ARG A 597 4.63 -49.44 -23.04
N TRP A 598 4.74 -48.64 -21.97
CA TRP A 598 5.70 -47.53 -21.93
C TRP A 598 7.14 -48.02 -22.07
N ALA A 599 7.55 -49.03 -21.31
CA ALA A 599 8.92 -49.56 -21.35
C ALA A 599 9.30 -50.13 -22.73
N ALA A 600 8.36 -50.80 -23.40
CA ALA A 600 8.56 -51.36 -24.73
C ALA A 600 8.77 -50.27 -25.79
N GLU A 601 8.11 -49.12 -25.67
CA GLU A 601 8.29 -47.99 -26.59
C GLU A 601 9.67 -47.31 -26.44
N GLN A 602 10.25 -47.35 -25.23
CA GLN A 602 11.56 -46.75 -24.95
C GLN A 602 12.74 -47.64 -25.39
N LEU A 603 12.48 -48.86 -25.83
CA LEU A 603 13.48 -49.88 -26.12
C LEU A 603 13.36 -50.35 -27.58
N PRO A 604 14.45 -50.82 -28.20
CA PRO A 604 14.37 -51.44 -29.53
C PRO A 604 13.46 -52.68 -29.49
N PRO A 605 12.76 -53.00 -30.59
CA PRO A 605 11.86 -54.15 -30.65
C PRO A 605 12.63 -55.46 -30.44
N GLN A 606 12.17 -56.26 -29.47
CA GLN A 606 12.77 -57.55 -29.11
C GLN A 606 11.72 -58.63 -28.86
N ASN A 607 12.18 -59.88 -28.81
CA ASN A 607 11.34 -61.07 -28.65
C ASN A 607 10.94 -61.38 -27.19
N ASP A 608 11.60 -60.76 -26.20
CA ASP A 608 11.29 -60.93 -24.78
C ASP A 608 11.28 -59.60 -24.02
N TYR A 609 10.71 -59.60 -22.81
CA TYR A 609 10.55 -58.43 -21.95
C TYR A 609 11.67 -58.31 -20.90
N SER A 610 12.83 -58.96 -21.10
CA SER A 610 13.94 -58.93 -20.14
C SER A 610 14.53 -57.52 -19.98
N MET A 611 14.74 -56.80 -21.08
CA MET A 611 15.22 -55.41 -21.04
C MET A 611 14.17 -54.43 -20.48
N ALA A 612 12.89 -54.68 -20.75
CA ALA A 612 11.79 -53.89 -20.18
C ALA A 612 11.70 -54.09 -18.66
N ARG A 613 11.90 -55.32 -18.19
CA ARG A 613 12.05 -55.64 -16.77
C ARG A 613 13.21 -54.86 -16.16
N ASP A 614 14.39 -54.92 -16.77
CA ASP A 614 15.57 -54.20 -16.25
C ASP A 614 15.32 -52.69 -16.18
N LEU A 615 14.70 -52.09 -17.19
CA LEU A 615 14.34 -50.67 -17.20
C LEU A 615 13.37 -50.30 -16.06
N LEU A 616 12.37 -51.13 -15.80
CA LEU A 616 11.36 -50.92 -14.75
C LEU A 616 11.88 -51.24 -13.33
N LEU A 617 13.02 -51.92 -13.20
CA LEU A 617 13.68 -52.23 -11.93
C LEU A 617 14.89 -51.32 -11.61
N LYS A 618 15.61 -50.82 -12.62
CA LYS A 618 16.89 -50.10 -12.46
C LYS A 618 16.79 -48.72 -11.80
N GLY A 619 15.64 -48.05 -11.89
CA GLY A 619 15.44 -46.72 -11.29
C GLY A 619 14.91 -46.79 -9.86
N LYS A 620 13.64 -47.19 -9.73
CA LYS A 620 12.91 -47.56 -8.52
C LYS A 620 12.08 -48.80 -8.87
N PRO A 621 11.62 -49.66 -7.94
CA PRO A 621 10.88 -50.85 -8.34
C PRO A 621 9.43 -50.54 -8.76
N ILE A 622 9.22 -49.89 -9.92
CA ILE A 622 7.88 -49.64 -10.48
C ILE A 622 7.13 -50.95 -10.65
N LEU A 623 7.84 -52.00 -11.05
CA LEU A 623 7.26 -53.34 -11.20
C LEU A 623 6.63 -53.83 -9.88
N GLY A 624 7.27 -53.56 -8.74
CA GLY A 624 6.72 -53.82 -7.41
C GLY A 624 5.49 -52.94 -7.09
N ARG A 625 5.53 -51.66 -7.48
CA ARG A 625 4.39 -50.74 -7.29
C ARG A 625 3.18 -51.03 -8.18
N CYS A 626 3.33 -51.84 -9.22
CA CYS A 626 2.20 -52.28 -10.05
C CYS A 626 1.32 -53.32 -9.36
N GLY A 627 1.79 -53.92 -8.26
CA GLY A 627 0.98 -54.79 -7.41
C GLY A 627 0.82 -56.22 -7.96
N ILE A 628 1.87 -56.81 -8.52
CA ILE A 628 1.87 -58.19 -9.06
C ILE A 628 1.41 -59.19 -8.00
N GLU A 629 1.73 -58.96 -6.73
CA GLU A 629 1.36 -59.79 -5.59
C GLU A 629 -0.17 -59.86 -5.35
N ARG A 630 -0.95 -58.97 -5.99
CA ARG A 630 -2.41 -58.92 -5.86
C ARG A 630 -3.14 -59.64 -6.98
N LEU A 631 -2.42 -60.18 -7.97
CA LEU A 631 -3.02 -60.93 -9.07
C LEU A 631 -3.43 -62.32 -8.60
N ASN A 632 -4.57 -62.81 -9.11
CA ASN A 632 -4.97 -64.20 -8.88
C ASN A 632 -4.18 -65.16 -9.79
N SER A 633 -4.29 -66.47 -9.53
CA SER A 633 -3.57 -67.51 -10.29
C SER A 633 -3.84 -67.50 -11.80
N VAL A 634 -5.04 -67.09 -12.24
CA VAL A 634 -5.42 -67.01 -13.66
C VAL A 634 -4.79 -65.79 -14.34
N GLU A 635 -4.84 -64.63 -13.68
CA GLU A 635 -4.22 -63.39 -14.13
C GLU A 635 -2.70 -63.53 -14.21
N LEU A 636 -2.08 -64.20 -13.23
CA LEU A 636 -0.65 -64.44 -13.20
C LEU A 636 -0.21 -65.37 -14.34
N ALA A 637 -0.96 -66.43 -14.62
CA ALA A 637 -0.71 -67.29 -15.77
C ALA A 637 -0.81 -66.52 -17.09
N THR A 638 -1.78 -65.61 -17.21
CA THR A 638 -1.96 -64.74 -18.38
C THR A 638 -0.78 -63.78 -18.55
N LEU A 639 -0.31 -63.17 -17.45
CA LEU A 639 0.86 -62.28 -17.44
C LEU A 639 2.11 -63.00 -17.96
N ILE A 640 2.39 -64.21 -17.44
CA ILE A 640 3.59 -64.98 -17.80
C ILE A 640 3.53 -65.47 -19.24
N ALA A 641 2.35 -65.88 -19.71
CA ALA A 641 2.15 -66.30 -21.09
C ALA A 641 2.34 -65.13 -22.08
N GLN A 642 1.86 -63.94 -21.73
CA GLN A 642 1.89 -62.77 -22.61
C GLN A 642 3.23 -62.02 -22.60
N TYR A 643 3.92 -61.95 -21.47
CA TYR A 643 5.15 -61.15 -21.28
C TYR A 643 6.34 -62.05 -20.91
N LYS A 644 6.79 -62.87 -21.87
CA LYS A 644 7.92 -63.79 -21.68
C LYS A 644 9.18 -63.03 -21.24
N GLY A 645 9.87 -63.54 -20.23
CA GLY A 645 11.10 -62.93 -19.69
C GLY A 645 10.88 -61.81 -18.66
N LEU A 646 9.63 -61.44 -18.35
CA LEU A 646 9.32 -60.42 -17.34
C LEU A 646 9.63 -60.87 -15.91
N LEU A 647 9.36 -62.14 -15.58
CA LEU A 647 9.61 -62.74 -14.28
C LEU A 647 10.55 -63.93 -14.42
N THR A 648 11.46 -64.10 -13.47
CA THR A 648 12.33 -65.28 -13.41
C THR A 648 11.53 -66.52 -12.94
N PRO A 649 11.99 -67.76 -13.24
CA PRO A 649 11.28 -68.97 -12.82
C PRO A 649 11.04 -69.08 -11.31
N GLU A 650 12.00 -68.59 -10.51
CA GLU A 650 11.90 -68.54 -9.04
C GLU A 650 10.82 -67.54 -8.58
N GLU A 651 10.77 -66.36 -9.19
CA GLU A 651 9.76 -65.34 -8.90
C GLU A 651 8.36 -65.82 -9.31
N CYS A 652 8.21 -66.45 -10.47
CA CYS A 652 6.95 -67.06 -10.89
C CYS A 652 6.42 -68.03 -9.83
N THR A 653 7.29 -68.90 -9.31
CA THR A 653 6.95 -69.86 -8.25
C THR A 653 6.50 -69.14 -6.98
N SER A 654 7.24 -68.11 -6.55
CA SER A 654 6.88 -67.31 -5.37
C SER A 654 5.53 -66.62 -5.51
N PHE A 655 5.23 -66.00 -6.65
CA PHE A 655 3.93 -65.36 -6.88
C PHE A 655 2.77 -66.37 -6.97
N PHE A 656 2.94 -67.52 -7.64
CA PHE A 656 1.89 -68.54 -7.72
C PHE A 656 1.56 -69.18 -6.37
N VAL A 657 2.58 -69.45 -5.55
CA VAL A 657 2.39 -70.00 -4.21
C VAL A 657 1.64 -68.98 -3.33
N ASN A 658 2.04 -67.71 -3.37
CA ASN A 658 1.41 -66.66 -2.58
C ASN A 658 0.00 -66.27 -3.08
N ALA A 659 -0.31 -66.43 -4.37
CA ALA A 659 -1.65 -66.20 -4.90
C ALA A 659 -2.69 -67.19 -4.34
N ASN A 660 -2.27 -68.41 -4.01
CA ASN A 660 -3.13 -69.44 -3.43
C ASN A 660 -3.04 -69.51 -1.90
N ASN A 661 -1.88 -69.19 -1.32
CA ASN A 661 -1.64 -69.16 0.12
C ASN A 661 -0.77 -67.95 0.50
N PRO A 662 -1.38 -66.79 0.81
CA PRO A 662 -0.65 -65.55 1.08
C PRO A 662 0.34 -65.69 2.25
N GLY A 663 1.62 -65.38 1.99
CA GLY A 663 2.70 -65.41 2.99
C GLY A 663 3.44 -66.73 3.10
N ALA A 664 3.11 -67.74 2.27
CA ALA A 664 3.76 -69.04 2.28
C ALA A 664 5.20 -69.04 1.74
N MET A 665 5.59 -68.05 0.94
CA MET A 665 6.94 -67.91 0.40
C MET A 665 7.37 -66.43 0.41
N PRO A 666 8.65 -66.09 0.68
CA PRO A 666 9.11 -64.71 0.57
C PRO A 666 8.93 -64.16 -0.85
N LEU A 667 8.35 -62.96 -0.94
CA LEU A 667 8.24 -62.21 -2.19
C LEU A 667 9.61 -61.64 -2.60
N PRO A 668 9.82 -61.34 -3.90
CA PRO A 668 11.05 -60.74 -4.39
C PRO A 668 11.38 -59.43 -3.68
N THR A 669 12.67 -59.13 -3.50
CA THR A 669 13.11 -57.94 -2.74
C THR A 669 12.59 -56.63 -3.32
N TRP A 670 12.41 -56.55 -4.64
CA TRP A 670 11.85 -55.39 -5.33
C TRP A 670 10.33 -55.25 -5.19
N CYS A 671 9.60 -56.23 -4.63
CA CYS A 671 8.19 -56.08 -4.30
C CYS A 671 7.94 -55.29 -3.01
N LYS A 672 8.97 -55.07 -2.19
CA LYS A 672 8.86 -54.27 -0.97
C LYS A 672 8.90 -52.79 -1.36
N PRO A 673 7.82 -52.02 -1.18
CA PRO A 673 7.96 -50.57 -1.19
C PRO A 673 8.83 -50.20 0.01
N ASP A 674 9.85 -49.36 -0.20
CA ASP A 674 10.59 -48.73 0.90
C ASP A 674 9.59 -48.22 1.96
N GLU A 675 9.84 -48.57 3.24
CA GLU A 675 9.07 -48.06 4.39
C GLU A 675 9.04 -46.52 4.44
#